data_AF-A0A2S5B830-F1
#
_entry.id   AF-A0A2S5B830-F1
#
_cell.length_a   1.000
_cell.length_b   1.000
_cell.length_c   1.000
_cell.angle_alpha   90.00
_cell.angle_beta   90.00
_cell.angle_gamma   90.00
#
_symmetry.space_group_name_H-M   'P 1'
#
loop_
_entity.id
_entity.type
_entity.pdbx_description
1 polymer ?
#
loop_
_entity_poly.entity_id
_entity_poly.type
_entity_poly.pdbx_seq_one_letter_code
_entity_poly.pdbx_strand_id
1 'polypeptide(L)'
;MKVVGLLSGGKDSVYNLVHCVVQGHEPVAVASLGPPEGKDELDSYMYQTVGHSGLAVLAQALDLPFFVRTITGTAVNQRGEYGSRTAKGKGKEDADDETEDLYELLKSVKEAMPDVQGVSVGAILSNYQRVRVEHVCARLGLTPLAYLWERSQPQLLAEMIAAGMESVLVKVAGAGLQVKHLGQSLAQMQPTLHKLNGMYDLHVCGEGGEYETFTVDCPLFKRRVLLDQTTTVVSDSSPFSTVAHLHLDSVSLSPDPKPDVPAQESFVELQARIRSTIDVGVPPVLDEAAQEWEEAARRAYEVVEADSALASSSTPVAEQEAEPTARARRANDGWLYVSEIVAPVEARRCEIEEEVRACFEALEALLSRNDGSLLQLAHLTVYLSPSAETMALFPRINAVYSTYFGTSPPTRACVAVPGPQGAGAWRVKLDGVARVGDPSVGLENERKALHVQSMSYWAPANIGPYSQSVNTGGRIYIAGQIPLIPAALSLPPSPSSNSSSHDPTARFSYHAALALQHLTRIVACSSPASTARPISVVAWLGPCASDHEWRRRVAACRAAWSAAHGEDALEGFVAVEAAALPRGAEVEWQAVWSSSPALSDSQSDNDEAGDDAGESVPPRMAREEVVRVTGYRSDVSESLATALSGHATQTTVFYRTGALNLERMSALLSSAARTGTDAPACSFVPVTRLATASDTTQQYGLIIW
;
A
#
# COMPACT_ATOMS: atom_id res chain seq x y z
N MET A 1 -1.82 15.12 15.43
CA MET A 1 -3.13 15.51 14.85
C MET A 1 -4.21 15.23 15.88
N LYS A 2 -5.29 16.01 15.90
CA LYS A 2 -6.50 15.65 16.65
C LYS A 2 -7.36 14.70 15.83
N VAL A 3 -7.87 13.64 16.44
CA VAL A 3 -8.54 12.54 15.75
C VAL A 3 -9.84 12.13 16.43
N VAL A 4 -10.81 11.71 15.60
CA VAL A 4 -12.02 11.03 16.08
C VAL A 4 -11.86 9.52 15.90
N GLY A 5 -12.22 8.73 16.91
CA GLY A 5 -12.23 7.27 16.81
C GLY A 5 -13.56 6.74 16.33
N LEU A 6 -13.59 5.96 15.25
CA LEU A 6 -14.75 5.12 14.92
C LEU A 6 -14.80 3.96 15.91
N LEU A 7 -15.82 3.96 16.74
CA LEU A 7 -15.92 3.11 17.91
C LEU A 7 -16.99 2.03 17.69
N SER A 8 -16.57 0.78 17.57
CA SER A 8 -17.49 -0.37 17.49
C SER A 8 -17.75 -1.03 18.84
N GLY A 9 -16.98 -0.65 19.86
CA GLY A 9 -16.97 -1.29 21.18
C GLY A 9 -16.07 -2.53 21.26
N GLY A 10 -15.69 -3.10 20.12
CA GLY A 10 -14.78 -4.23 20.04
C GLY A 10 -13.30 -3.86 20.14
N LYS A 11 -12.49 -4.91 20.30
CA LYS A 11 -11.03 -4.88 20.50
C LYS A 11 -10.30 -3.99 19.47
N ASP A 12 -10.68 -4.03 18.20
CA ASP A 12 -9.89 -3.42 17.12
C ASP A 12 -10.02 -1.91 17.12
N SER A 13 -11.25 -1.41 17.30
CA SER A 13 -11.53 0.03 17.37
C SER A 13 -10.78 0.69 18.53
N VAL A 14 -10.78 0.05 19.71
CA VAL A 14 -10.11 0.56 20.90
C VAL A 14 -8.60 0.39 20.81
N TYR A 15 -8.10 -0.73 20.29
CA TYR A 15 -6.65 -0.96 20.17
C TYR A 15 -6.01 -0.02 19.14
N ASN A 16 -6.71 0.29 18.05
CA ASN A 16 -6.21 1.28 17.08
C ASN A 16 -6.10 2.69 17.70
N LEU A 17 -6.97 3.05 18.66
CA LEU A 17 -6.83 4.30 19.43
C LEU A 17 -5.54 4.30 20.28
N VAL A 18 -5.16 3.16 20.86
CA VAL A 18 -3.88 3.03 21.58
C VAL A 18 -2.71 3.36 20.65
N HIS A 19 -2.70 2.80 19.44
CA HIS A 19 -1.68 3.13 18.45
C HIS A 19 -1.73 4.59 18.01
N CYS A 20 -2.92 5.20 17.87
CA CYS A 20 -3.03 6.63 17.59
C CYS A 20 -2.32 7.48 18.65
N VAL A 21 -2.54 7.19 19.94
CA VAL A 21 -1.86 7.87 21.05
C VAL A 21 -0.34 7.67 20.97
N VAL A 22 0.11 6.42 20.77
CA VAL A 22 1.55 6.11 20.63
C VAL A 22 2.20 6.86 19.48
N GLN A 23 1.49 7.08 18.37
CA GLN A 23 1.99 7.82 17.20
C GLN A 23 1.82 9.35 17.31
N GLY A 24 1.30 9.87 18.42
CA GLY A 24 1.17 11.32 18.63
C GLY A 24 -0.09 11.92 18.01
N HIS A 25 -1.11 11.10 17.82
CA HIS A 25 -2.45 11.56 17.48
C HIS A 25 -3.32 11.57 18.73
N GLU A 26 -3.91 12.73 19.01
CA GLU A 26 -4.75 12.99 20.19
C GLU A 26 -6.20 12.61 19.88
N PRO A 27 -6.75 11.56 20.50
CA PRO A 27 -8.18 11.28 20.43
C PRO A 27 -8.94 12.41 21.13
N VAL A 28 -9.86 13.07 20.43
CA VAL A 28 -10.66 14.17 20.99
C VAL A 28 -12.16 13.88 21.03
N ALA A 29 -12.59 12.84 20.32
CA ALA A 29 -13.95 12.33 20.32
C ALA A 29 -13.98 10.87 19.84
N VAL A 30 -15.08 10.20 20.10
CA VAL A 30 -15.44 8.91 19.50
C VAL A 30 -16.78 9.02 18.81
N ALA A 31 -16.95 8.27 17.74
CA ALA A 31 -18.16 8.29 16.93
C ALA A 31 -18.57 6.87 16.54
N SER A 32 -19.87 6.60 16.50
CA SER A 32 -20.42 5.32 16.03
C SER A 32 -21.69 5.53 15.23
N LEU A 33 -21.90 4.66 14.24
CA LEU A 33 -23.23 4.41 13.72
C LEU A 33 -23.93 3.37 14.60
N GLY A 34 -25.23 3.53 14.78
CA GLY A 34 -26.06 2.65 15.61
C GLY A 34 -27.29 2.17 14.88
N PRO A 35 -27.83 0.99 15.22
CA PRO A 35 -29.08 0.52 14.64
C PRO A 35 -30.26 1.43 15.02
N PRO A 36 -31.38 1.38 14.27
CA PRO A 36 -32.64 1.99 14.69
C PRO A 36 -33.10 1.44 16.05
N GLU A 37 -33.87 2.24 16.80
CA GLU A 37 -34.40 1.83 18.11
C GLU A 37 -35.10 0.46 18.05
N GLY A 38 -34.74 -0.44 18.95
CA GLY A 38 -35.35 -1.77 19.09
C GLY A 38 -34.81 -2.85 18.17
N LYS A 39 -33.71 -2.61 17.44
CA LYS A 39 -32.97 -3.65 16.69
C LYS A 39 -31.56 -3.81 17.24
N ASP A 40 -31.21 -5.02 17.67
CA ASP A 40 -29.87 -5.33 18.21
C ASP A 40 -28.92 -5.93 17.16
N GLU A 41 -29.45 -6.43 16.05
CA GLU A 41 -28.68 -7.04 14.97
C GLU A 41 -29.17 -6.54 13.61
N LEU A 42 -28.22 -6.10 12.78
CA LEU A 42 -28.43 -5.78 11.36
C LEU A 42 -27.36 -6.50 10.54
N ASP A 43 -27.72 -6.92 9.33
CA ASP A 43 -26.78 -7.42 8.34
C ASP A 43 -26.02 -6.24 7.70
N SER A 44 -25.04 -5.69 8.45
CA SER A 44 -24.11 -4.66 7.95
C SER A 44 -22.72 -5.25 7.80
N TYR A 45 -22.09 -4.99 6.65
CA TYR A 45 -20.70 -5.39 6.37
C TYR A 45 -19.69 -4.43 7.02
N MET A 46 -20.14 -3.22 7.38
CA MET A 46 -19.28 -2.18 7.92
C MET A 46 -19.29 -2.19 9.45
N TYR A 47 -20.45 -2.31 10.10
CA TYR A 47 -20.58 -2.01 11.53
C TYR A 47 -20.92 -3.21 12.40
N GLN A 48 -20.25 -3.28 13.54
CA GLN A 48 -20.66 -4.13 14.66
C GLN A 48 -21.98 -3.60 15.22
N THR A 49 -23.00 -4.46 15.28
CA THR A 49 -24.30 -4.11 15.88
C THR A 49 -24.46 -4.66 17.29
N VAL A 50 -23.88 -5.83 17.58
CA VAL A 50 -23.91 -6.42 18.91
C VAL A 50 -23.06 -5.60 19.89
N GLY A 51 -23.66 -5.27 21.03
CA GLY A 51 -23.02 -4.47 22.08
C GLY A 51 -23.13 -2.95 21.89
N HIS A 52 -23.90 -2.49 20.89
CA HIS A 52 -24.11 -1.06 20.64
C HIS A 52 -24.64 -0.30 21.87
N SER A 53 -25.50 -0.94 22.68
CA SER A 53 -26.05 -0.36 23.91
C SER A 53 -24.98 0.05 24.94
N GLY A 54 -23.79 -0.57 24.90
CA GLY A 54 -22.67 -0.27 25.79
C GLY A 54 -21.76 0.87 25.33
N LEU A 55 -21.88 1.37 24.09
CA LEU A 55 -20.90 2.30 23.51
C LEU A 55 -20.85 3.65 24.23
N ALA A 56 -21.99 4.15 24.70
CA ALA A 56 -22.04 5.40 25.46
C ALA A 56 -21.24 5.29 26.78
N VAL A 57 -21.31 4.12 27.45
CA VAL A 57 -20.54 3.85 28.67
C VAL A 57 -19.06 3.70 28.34
N LEU A 58 -18.73 3.05 27.22
CA LEU A 58 -17.34 2.90 26.77
C LEU A 58 -16.70 4.26 26.42
N ALA A 59 -17.45 5.18 25.81
CA ALA A 59 -17.00 6.56 25.58
C ALA A 59 -16.76 7.32 26.89
N GLN A 60 -17.61 7.10 27.91
CA GLN A 60 -17.37 7.64 29.25
C GLN A 60 -16.14 7.02 29.93
N ALA A 61 -15.86 5.73 29.70
CA ALA A 61 -14.65 5.08 30.19
C ALA A 61 -13.38 5.70 29.57
N LEU A 62 -13.44 6.09 28.30
CA LEU A 62 -12.39 6.82 27.59
C LEU A 62 -12.27 8.30 28.00
N ASP A 63 -13.28 8.85 28.69
CA ASP A 63 -13.42 10.28 28.97
C ASP A 63 -13.42 11.14 27.69
N LEU A 64 -14.15 10.68 26.67
CA LEU A 64 -14.26 11.34 25.37
C LEU A 64 -15.72 11.67 24.99
N PRO A 65 -15.98 12.80 24.32
CA PRO A 65 -17.27 13.09 23.70
C PRO A 65 -17.70 11.97 22.74
N PHE A 66 -18.98 11.59 22.81
CA PHE A 66 -19.56 10.54 21.97
C PHE A 66 -20.55 11.13 20.96
N PHE A 67 -20.28 10.88 19.67
CA PHE A 67 -21.18 11.20 18.57
C PHE A 67 -21.83 9.92 18.07
N VAL A 68 -23.15 9.92 17.98
CA VAL A 68 -23.89 8.77 17.47
C VAL A 68 -24.89 9.22 16.42
N ARG A 69 -25.03 8.41 15.37
CA ARG A 69 -26.06 8.60 14.35
C ARG A 69 -26.69 7.24 14.06
N THR A 70 -28.00 7.22 13.85
CA THR A 70 -28.71 6.02 13.42
C THR A 70 -28.39 5.71 11.97
N ILE A 71 -27.99 4.48 11.68
CA ILE A 71 -27.84 3.97 10.31
C ILE A 71 -29.21 3.83 9.65
N THR A 72 -29.33 4.33 8.43
CA THR A 72 -30.55 4.29 7.62
C THR A 72 -30.33 3.62 6.27
N GLY A 73 -29.11 3.71 5.72
CA GLY A 73 -28.69 3.03 4.51
C GLY A 73 -28.40 1.54 4.73
N THR A 74 -28.18 0.86 3.61
CA THR A 74 -27.82 -0.57 3.53
C THR A 74 -26.53 -0.75 2.73
N ALA A 75 -25.96 -1.95 2.70
CA ALA A 75 -24.79 -2.26 1.88
C ALA A 75 -25.15 -2.33 0.38
N VAL A 76 -25.40 -1.18 -0.25
CA VAL A 76 -25.82 -1.08 -1.67
C VAL A 76 -24.64 -1.36 -2.60
N ASN A 77 -23.52 -0.66 -2.41
CA ASN A 77 -22.31 -0.94 -3.16
C ASN A 77 -21.44 -1.88 -2.34
N GLN A 78 -21.29 -3.12 -2.79
CA GLN A 78 -20.46 -4.14 -2.14
C GLN A 78 -19.13 -4.42 -2.85
N ARG A 79 -18.79 -3.61 -3.86
CA ARG A 79 -17.58 -3.82 -4.65
C ARG A 79 -16.33 -3.53 -3.80
N GLY A 80 -15.20 -4.11 -4.23
CA GLY A 80 -13.87 -3.85 -3.64
C GLY A 80 -13.35 -2.43 -3.85
N GLU A 81 -13.97 -1.65 -4.74
CA GLU A 81 -13.75 -0.22 -4.90
C GLU A 81 -15.07 0.51 -4.60
N TYR A 82 -15.00 1.60 -3.82
CA TYR A 82 -16.15 2.45 -3.52
C TYR A 82 -16.00 3.79 -4.24
N GLY A 83 -17.09 4.30 -4.82
CA GLY A 83 -17.13 5.53 -5.62
C GLY A 83 -16.85 5.35 -7.11
N SER A 84 -17.04 6.44 -7.89
CA SER A 84 -16.84 6.41 -9.33
C SER A 84 -15.38 6.57 -9.74
N ARG A 85 -14.91 5.72 -10.66
CA ARG A 85 -13.59 5.87 -11.33
C ARG A 85 -13.52 7.08 -12.26
N THR A 86 -14.66 7.63 -12.65
CA THR A 86 -14.73 8.83 -13.49
C THR A 86 -14.70 10.08 -12.65
N ALA A 87 -13.99 11.11 -13.12
CA ALA A 87 -13.99 12.41 -12.43
C ALA A 87 -15.39 13.03 -12.31
N LYS A 88 -16.27 12.82 -13.31
CA LYS A 88 -17.65 13.35 -13.33
C LYS A 88 -18.59 12.67 -12.33
N GLY A 89 -18.27 11.45 -11.91
CA GLY A 89 -19.05 10.67 -10.94
C GLY A 89 -18.55 10.81 -9.50
N LYS A 90 -17.43 11.51 -9.27
CA LYS A 90 -16.85 11.67 -7.94
C LYS A 90 -17.83 12.37 -6.98
N GLY A 91 -18.12 11.74 -5.84
CA GLY A 91 -19.00 12.29 -4.81
C GLY A 91 -20.49 12.22 -5.14
N LYS A 92 -20.89 11.42 -6.14
CA LYS A 92 -22.28 11.11 -6.46
C LYS A 92 -22.57 9.66 -6.07
N GLU A 93 -22.54 9.42 -4.77
CA GLU A 93 -22.80 8.09 -4.22
C GLU A 93 -24.30 7.89 -3.99
N ASP A 94 -24.69 6.62 -3.89
CA ASP A 94 -26.07 6.27 -3.59
C ASP A 94 -26.42 6.72 -2.17
N ALA A 95 -27.47 7.55 -2.05
CA ALA A 95 -27.89 8.09 -0.75
C ALA A 95 -28.43 7.01 0.19
N ASP A 96 -28.84 5.86 -0.36
CA ASP A 96 -29.34 4.71 0.39
C ASP A 96 -28.19 3.78 0.85
N ASP A 97 -26.92 4.10 0.55
CA ASP A 97 -25.76 3.33 0.98
C ASP A 97 -25.29 3.69 2.39
N GLU A 98 -24.98 2.67 3.21
CA GLU A 98 -24.55 2.83 4.61
C GLU A 98 -23.28 3.68 4.79
N THR A 99 -22.48 3.84 3.74
CA THR A 99 -21.29 4.71 3.75
C THR A 99 -21.65 6.20 3.80
N GLU A 100 -22.82 6.60 3.27
CA GLU A 100 -23.25 8.00 3.32
C GLU A 100 -23.75 8.42 4.72
N ASP A 101 -24.25 7.46 5.51
CA ASP A 101 -24.51 7.70 6.94
C ASP A 101 -23.21 7.98 7.70
N LEU A 102 -22.12 7.28 7.37
CA LEU A 102 -20.79 7.54 7.94
C LEU A 102 -20.28 8.93 7.55
N TYR A 103 -20.50 9.32 6.29
CA TYR A 103 -20.17 10.66 5.82
C TYR A 103 -20.87 11.74 6.65
N GLU A 104 -22.18 11.62 6.84
CA GLU A 104 -22.93 12.61 7.63
C GLU A 104 -22.58 12.57 9.12
N LEU A 105 -22.27 11.41 9.69
CA LEU A 105 -21.74 11.29 11.05
C LEU A 105 -20.42 12.06 11.20
N LEU A 106 -19.41 11.73 10.39
CA LEU A 106 -18.09 12.37 10.48
C LEU A 106 -18.12 13.86 10.12
N LYS A 107 -19.01 14.26 9.21
CA LYS A 107 -19.28 15.67 8.92
C LYS A 107 -19.79 16.41 10.15
N SER A 108 -20.74 15.83 10.89
CA SER A 108 -21.25 16.43 12.14
C SER A 108 -20.16 16.58 13.20
N VAL A 109 -19.24 15.60 13.31
CA VAL A 109 -18.07 15.69 14.20
C VAL A 109 -17.18 16.86 13.77
N LYS A 110 -16.87 16.97 12.47
CA LYS A 110 -16.01 18.03 11.94
C LYS A 110 -16.63 19.43 12.08
N GLU A 111 -17.94 19.54 11.95
CA GLU A 111 -18.67 20.79 12.19
C GLU A 111 -18.62 21.20 13.68
N ALA A 112 -18.75 20.24 14.60
CA ALA A 112 -18.65 20.49 16.03
C ALA A 112 -17.20 20.70 16.52
N MET A 113 -16.22 20.06 15.86
CA MET A 113 -14.81 20.08 16.18
C MET A 113 -13.95 20.34 14.93
N PRO A 114 -13.85 21.60 14.47
CA PRO A 114 -13.18 21.95 13.21
C PRO A 114 -11.68 21.66 13.15
N ASP A 115 -11.05 21.42 14.31
CA ASP A 115 -9.65 21.09 14.46
C ASP A 115 -9.35 19.58 14.35
N VAL A 116 -10.38 18.73 14.18
CA VAL A 116 -10.21 17.31 13.84
C VAL A 116 -9.61 17.18 12.44
N GLN A 117 -8.52 16.42 12.36
CA GLN A 117 -7.74 16.23 11.14
C GLN A 117 -7.71 14.78 10.67
N GLY A 118 -8.10 13.83 11.53
CA GLY A 118 -8.04 12.41 11.17
C GLY A 118 -9.09 11.54 11.86
N VAL A 119 -9.21 10.31 11.35
CA VAL A 119 -10.19 9.31 11.78
C VAL A 119 -9.45 8.02 12.10
N SER A 120 -9.58 7.53 13.32
CA SER A 120 -9.06 6.21 13.72
C SER A 120 -10.06 5.12 13.35
N VAL A 121 -9.59 4.09 12.65
CA VAL A 121 -10.39 2.92 12.22
C VAL A 121 -9.68 1.61 12.58
N GLY A 122 -10.40 0.70 13.23
CA GLY A 122 -9.90 -0.61 13.65
C GLY A 122 -9.97 -1.70 12.59
N ALA A 123 -9.62 -1.42 11.33
CA ALA A 123 -9.62 -2.44 10.28
C ALA A 123 -8.28 -3.23 10.28
N ILE A 124 -8.34 -4.56 10.26
CA ILE A 124 -7.15 -5.43 10.16
C ILE A 124 -6.98 -5.97 8.74
N LEU A 125 -7.97 -6.70 8.21
CA LEU A 125 -7.93 -7.29 6.85
C LEU A 125 -9.10 -6.88 5.94
N SER A 126 -10.19 -6.33 6.49
CA SER A 126 -11.36 -5.92 5.69
C SER A 126 -11.08 -4.73 4.75
N ASN A 127 -10.86 -5.03 3.46
CA ASN A 127 -10.74 -4.00 2.42
C ASN A 127 -12.04 -3.19 2.29
N TYR A 128 -13.19 -3.84 2.54
CA TYR A 128 -14.51 -3.23 2.47
C TYR A 128 -14.60 -2.01 3.40
N GLN A 129 -14.28 -2.21 4.68
CA GLN A 129 -14.33 -1.14 5.69
C GLN A 129 -13.31 -0.04 5.38
N ARG A 130 -12.06 -0.44 5.08
CA ARG A 130 -10.97 0.52 4.82
C ARG A 130 -11.30 1.46 3.65
N VAL A 131 -11.72 0.92 2.50
CA VAL A 131 -11.98 1.72 1.29
C VAL A 131 -13.11 2.72 1.50
N ARG A 132 -14.18 2.34 2.23
CA ARG A 132 -15.31 3.23 2.54
C ARG A 132 -14.92 4.35 3.49
N VAL A 133 -14.19 4.04 4.56
CA VAL A 133 -13.68 5.06 5.49
C VAL A 133 -12.71 6.01 4.77
N GLU A 134 -11.80 5.49 3.94
CA GLU A 134 -10.89 6.30 3.13
C GLU A 134 -11.65 7.24 2.17
N HIS A 135 -12.70 6.73 1.52
CA HIS A 135 -13.54 7.53 0.62
C HIS A 135 -14.23 8.70 1.34
N VAL A 136 -14.84 8.43 2.50
CA VAL A 136 -15.47 9.46 3.35
C VAL A 136 -14.44 10.48 3.83
N CYS A 137 -13.28 10.02 4.32
CA CYS A 137 -12.20 10.87 4.78
C CYS A 137 -11.68 11.79 3.66
N ALA A 138 -11.52 11.27 2.45
CA ALA A 138 -11.08 12.05 1.29
C ALA A 138 -12.05 13.19 0.95
N ARG A 139 -13.37 12.95 1.02
CA ARG A 139 -14.41 13.98 0.79
C ARG A 139 -14.43 15.04 1.88
N LEU A 140 -14.18 14.65 3.13
CA LEU A 140 -14.16 15.55 4.27
C LEU A 140 -12.80 16.22 4.50
N GLY A 141 -11.75 15.85 3.77
CA GLY A 141 -10.39 16.34 4.02
C GLY A 141 -9.86 15.91 5.40
N LEU A 142 -10.07 14.64 5.75
CA LEU A 142 -9.57 13.98 6.94
C LEU A 142 -8.54 12.90 6.57
N THR A 143 -7.62 12.58 7.47
CA THR A 143 -6.64 11.50 7.30
C THR A 143 -7.09 10.23 8.02
N PRO A 144 -7.32 9.11 7.31
CA PRO A 144 -7.66 7.84 7.96
C PRO A 144 -6.41 7.19 8.57
N LEU A 145 -6.54 6.67 9.79
CA LEU A 145 -5.49 6.01 10.57
C LEU A 145 -5.91 4.56 10.87
N ALA A 146 -5.30 3.61 10.15
CA ALA A 146 -5.58 2.18 10.21
C ALA A 146 -4.31 1.40 10.58
N TYR A 147 -3.83 1.58 11.81
CA TYR A 147 -2.54 1.02 12.25
C TYR A 147 -2.51 -0.51 12.31
N LEU A 148 -3.68 -1.15 12.41
CA LEU A 148 -3.79 -2.61 12.45
C LEU A 148 -3.83 -3.26 11.06
N TRP A 149 -3.97 -2.46 10.01
CA TRP A 149 -4.13 -2.94 8.63
C TRP A 149 -2.95 -3.80 8.17
N GLU A 150 -3.24 -4.96 7.57
CA GLU A 150 -2.26 -5.92 7.02
C GLU A 150 -1.24 -6.43 8.05
N ARG A 151 -1.59 -6.39 9.35
CA ARG A 151 -0.79 -6.99 10.41
C ARG A 151 -1.16 -8.46 10.67
N SER A 152 -0.18 -9.23 11.13
CA SER A 152 -0.34 -10.63 11.48
C SER A 152 -1.35 -10.80 12.63
N GLN A 153 -2.48 -11.46 12.37
CA GLN A 153 -3.53 -11.68 13.37
C GLN A 153 -3.03 -12.42 14.63
N PRO A 154 -2.23 -13.52 14.53
CA PRO A 154 -1.66 -14.15 15.71
C PRO A 154 -0.82 -13.21 16.58
N GLN A 155 -0.02 -12.34 15.95
CA GLN A 155 0.81 -11.37 16.66
C GLN A 155 -0.07 -10.29 17.30
N LEU A 156 -1.03 -9.73 16.55
CA LEU A 156 -1.96 -8.71 17.07
C LEU A 156 -2.73 -9.20 18.29
N LEU A 157 -3.27 -10.42 18.27
CA LEU A 157 -3.98 -10.97 19.43
C LEU A 157 -3.07 -11.06 20.66
N ALA A 158 -1.84 -11.52 20.48
CA ALA A 158 -0.86 -11.60 21.57
C ALA A 158 -0.45 -10.22 22.09
N GLU A 159 -0.23 -9.25 21.19
CA GLU A 159 0.11 -7.86 21.52
C GLU A 159 -1.03 -7.17 22.27
N MET A 160 -2.29 -7.33 21.84
CA MET A 160 -3.46 -6.80 22.56
C MET A 160 -3.51 -7.32 24.00
N ILE A 161 -3.34 -8.63 24.19
CA ILE A 161 -3.34 -9.26 25.53
C ILE A 161 -2.18 -8.71 26.37
N ALA A 162 -0.97 -8.64 25.80
CA ALA A 162 0.22 -8.14 26.49
C ALA A 162 0.11 -6.64 26.84
N ALA A 163 -0.56 -5.86 26.00
CA ALA A 163 -0.86 -4.45 26.24
C ALA A 163 -1.95 -4.23 27.30
N GLY A 164 -2.53 -5.29 27.87
CA GLY A 164 -3.58 -5.18 28.89
C GLY A 164 -4.94 -4.80 28.31
N MET A 165 -5.21 -5.11 27.04
CA MET A 165 -6.56 -5.04 26.49
C MET A 165 -7.40 -6.18 27.07
N GLU A 166 -8.45 -5.82 27.81
CA GLU A 166 -9.45 -6.77 28.29
C GLU A 166 -10.71 -6.64 27.45
N SER A 167 -10.84 -7.52 26.46
CA SER A 167 -12.05 -7.65 25.64
C SER A 167 -12.66 -9.02 25.81
N VAL A 168 -13.98 -9.09 25.93
CA VAL A 168 -14.74 -10.34 26.07
C VAL A 168 -15.52 -10.64 24.81
N LEU A 169 -15.70 -11.93 24.49
CA LEU A 169 -16.53 -12.33 23.36
C LEU A 169 -18.00 -12.02 23.65
N VAL A 170 -18.64 -11.24 22.78
CA VAL A 170 -20.07 -10.91 22.86
C VAL A 170 -20.88 -11.51 21.73
N LYS A 171 -20.24 -12.01 20.67
CA LYS A 171 -20.89 -12.81 19.62
C LYS A 171 -19.98 -13.97 19.25
N VAL A 172 -20.57 -15.09 18.87
CA VAL A 172 -19.91 -16.21 18.20
C VAL A 172 -20.76 -16.61 16.99
N ALA A 173 -20.10 -16.85 15.86
CA ALA A 173 -20.71 -17.27 14.59
C ALA A 173 -19.73 -18.11 13.74
N GLY A 174 -18.78 -18.80 14.39
CA GLY A 174 -17.72 -19.56 13.72
C GLY A 174 -17.68 -21.03 14.12
N ALA A 175 -17.21 -21.89 13.21
CA ALA A 175 -17.06 -23.32 13.45
C ALA A 175 -16.21 -23.61 14.70
N GLY A 176 -16.76 -24.39 15.62
CA GLY A 176 -16.11 -24.77 16.88
C GLY A 176 -16.21 -23.73 18.00
N LEU A 177 -16.69 -22.52 17.73
CA LEU A 177 -17.13 -21.60 18.78
C LEU A 177 -18.53 -22.00 19.27
N GLN A 178 -18.81 -21.76 20.55
CA GLN A 178 -20.01 -22.25 21.24
C GLN A 178 -20.49 -21.19 22.23
N VAL A 179 -21.76 -21.28 22.65
CA VAL A 179 -22.38 -20.40 23.64
C VAL A 179 -21.53 -20.24 24.92
N LYS A 180 -20.86 -21.30 25.36
CA LYS A 180 -19.98 -21.29 26.55
C LYS A 180 -18.77 -20.35 26.44
N HIS A 181 -18.40 -19.93 25.23
CA HIS A 181 -17.30 -19.01 24.99
C HIS A 181 -17.72 -17.55 25.13
N LEU A 182 -19.03 -17.24 25.08
CA LEU A 182 -19.53 -15.90 25.34
C LEU A 182 -19.14 -15.44 26.75
N GLY A 183 -18.72 -14.18 26.87
CA GLY A 183 -18.23 -13.57 28.10
C GLY A 183 -16.79 -13.93 28.48
N GLN A 184 -16.15 -14.88 27.79
CA GLN A 184 -14.72 -15.17 28.02
C GLN A 184 -13.84 -14.08 27.41
N SER A 185 -12.77 -13.74 28.12
CA SER A 185 -11.76 -12.78 27.65
C SER A 185 -10.92 -13.32 26.49
N LEU A 186 -10.35 -12.44 25.69
CA LEU A 186 -9.37 -12.80 24.65
C LEU A 186 -8.19 -13.62 25.20
N ALA A 187 -7.69 -13.28 26.39
CA ALA A 187 -6.62 -14.04 27.04
C ALA A 187 -7.01 -15.49 27.34
N GLN A 188 -8.24 -15.71 27.81
CA GLN A 188 -8.79 -17.06 28.02
C GLN A 188 -9.02 -17.79 26.69
N MET A 189 -9.45 -17.07 25.66
CA MET A 189 -9.80 -17.63 24.36
C MET A 189 -8.61 -17.88 23.45
N GLN A 190 -7.45 -17.24 23.66
CA GLN A 190 -6.29 -17.32 22.78
C GLN A 190 -5.89 -18.76 22.39
N PRO A 191 -5.75 -19.74 23.33
CA PRO A 191 -5.41 -21.11 22.94
C PRO A 191 -6.48 -21.77 22.07
N THR A 192 -7.76 -21.48 22.34
CA THR A 192 -8.89 -21.99 21.58
C THR A 192 -8.91 -21.40 20.18
N LEU A 193 -8.71 -20.09 20.03
CA LEU A 193 -8.71 -19.41 18.74
C LEU A 193 -7.57 -19.91 17.84
N HIS A 194 -6.36 -20.10 18.37
CA HIS A 194 -5.25 -20.69 17.60
C HIS A 194 -5.53 -22.15 17.20
N LYS A 195 -6.14 -22.93 18.10
CA LYS A 195 -6.55 -24.30 17.77
C LYS A 195 -7.59 -24.32 16.65
N LEU A 196 -8.59 -23.46 16.71
CA LEU A 196 -9.64 -23.36 15.69
C LEU A 196 -9.08 -22.86 14.36
N ASN A 197 -8.14 -21.90 14.38
CA ASN A 197 -7.41 -21.48 13.18
C ASN A 197 -6.69 -22.67 12.53
N GLY A 198 -5.97 -23.49 13.29
CA GLY A 198 -5.30 -24.68 12.72
C GLY A 198 -6.24 -25.81 12.26
N MET A 199 -7.50 -25.82 12.70
CA MET A 199 -8.47 -26.87 12.35
C MET A 199 -9.43 -26.47 11.23
N TYR A 200 -9.82 -25.19 11.19
CA TYR A 200 -10.91 -24.67 10.37
C TYR A 200 -10.54 -23.38 9.64
N ASP A 201 -9.27 -22.97 9.66
CA ASP A 201 -8.78 -21.70 9.11
C ASP A 201 -9.50 -20.46 9.67
N LEU A 202 -10.11 -20.58 10.86
CA LEU A 202 -10.76 -19.47 11.57
C LEU A 202 -9.81 -18.28 11.73
N HIS A 203 -10.28 -17.07 11.45
CA HIS A 203 -9.49 -15.87 11.67
C HIS A 203 -9.28 -15.64 13.17
N VAL A 204 -8.02 -15.66 13.61
CA VAL A 204 -7.64 -15.53 15.03
C VAL A 204 -8.15 -14.23 15.63
N CYS A 205 -8.20 -13.14 14.84
CA CYS A 205 -8.77 -11.86 15.24
C CYS A 205 -10.27 -11.73 14.92
N GLY A 206 -10.96 -12.76 14.42
CA GLY A 206 -12.41 -12.71 14.14
C GLY A 206 -12.81 -11.87 12.93
N GLU A 207 -11.88 -11.64 11.99
CA GLU A 207 -12.10 -10.80 10.80
C GLU A 207 -13.19 -11.34 9.86
N GLY A 208 -13.46 -12.65 9.89
CA GLY A 208 -14.53 -13.28 9.11
C GLY A 208 -15.91 -13.20 9.80
N GLY A 209 -16.04 -12.42 10.87
CA GLY A 209 -17.26 -12.36 11.67
C GLY A 209 -17.45 -13.56 12.60
N GLU A 210 -16.43 -14.41 12.76
CA GLU A 210 -16.53 -15.64 13.57
C GLU A 210 -16.83 -15.34 15.04
N TYR A 211 -16.40 -14.18 15.52
CA TYR A 211 -16.77 -13.66 16.82
C TYR A 211 -16.68 -12.13 16.85
N GLU A 212 -17.47 -11.52 17.72
CA GLU A 212 -17.35 -10.08 18.04
C GLU A 212 -16.98 -9.92 19.51
N THR A 213 -16.40 -8.77 19.84
CA THR A 213 -15.93 -8.49 21.20
C THR A 213 -16.48 -7.20 21.75
N PHE A 214 -16.43 -7.06 23.06
CA PHE A 214 -16.66 -5.80 23.75
C PHE A 214 -15.52 -5.55 24.75
N THR A 215 -14.86 -4.40 24.64
CA THR A 215 -13.71 -4.03 25.49
C THR A 215 -14.20 -3.51 26.83
N VAL A 216 -13.90 -4.24 27.90
CA VAL A 216 -14.30 -3.89 29.27
C VAL A 216 -13.22 -3.10 30.02
N ASP A 217 -11.95 -3.25 29.65
CA ASP A 217 -10.87 -2.43 30.16
C ASP A 217 -9.72 -2.32 29.16
N CYS A 218 -9.00 -1.19 29.21
CA CYS A 218 -7.73 -1.02 28.52
C CYS A 218 -6.88 0.08 29.18
N PRO A 219 -5.62 0.27 28.76
CA PRO A 219 -4.74 1.32 29.29
C PRO A 219 -5.21 2.77 29.07
N LEU A 220 -6.09 3.00 28.09
CA LEU A 220 -6.68 4.31 27.82
C LEU A 220 -7.86 4.63 28.75
N PHE A 221 -8.53 3.62 29.31
CA PHE A 221 -9.72 3.84 30.12
C PHE A 221 -9.36 4.48 31.46
N LYS A 222 -10.17 5.44 31.89
CA LYS A 222 -10.14 6.04 33.24
C LYS A 222 -10.83 5.16 34.28
N ARG A 223 -11.82 4.39 33.84
CA ARG A 223 -12.65 3.49 34.64
C ARG A 223 -12.91 2.21 33.89
N ARG A 224 -13.04 1.10 34.62
CA ARG A 224 -13.42 -0.18 34.04
C ARG A 224 -14.90 -0.16 33.68
N VAL A 225 -15.26 -0.79 32.56
CA VAL A 225 -16.65 -1.04 32.20
C VAL A 225 -17.11 -2.36 32.82
N LEU A 226 -18.28 -2.33 33.46
CA LEU A 226 -18.92 -3.46 34.11
C LEU A 226 -20.14 -3.90 33.29
N LEU A 227 -20.19 -5.19 32.96
CA LEU A 227 -21.36 -5.81 32.35
C LEU A 227 -22.25 -6.33 33.49
N ASP A 228 -23.13 -5.48 34.01
CA ASP A 228 -23.92 -5.78 35.21
C ASP A 228 -24.99 -6.85 34.96
N GLN A 229 -25.65 -6.75 33.80
CA GLN A 229 -26.67 -7.68 33.37
C GLN A 229 -26.56 -7.92 31.86
N THR A 230 -26.56 -9.19 31.48
CA THR A 230 -26.51 -9.62 30.08
C THR A 230 -27.50 -10.76 29.85
N THR A 231 -28.13 -10.77 28.68
CA THR A 231 -29.00 -11.86 28.23
C THR A 231 -28.35 -12.57 27.05
N THR A 232 -28.25 -13.89 27.11
CA THR A 232 -27.74 -14.70 25.99
C THR A 232 -28.86 -14.99 25.00
N VAL A 233 -28.67 -14.58 23.75
CA VAL A 233 -29.55 -14.87 22.62
C VAL A 233 -28.87 -15.92 21.75
N VAL A 234 -29.59 -17.00 21.44
CA VAL A 234 -29.08 -18.09 20.61
C VAL A 234 -29.95 -18.17 19.36
N SER A 235 -29.37 -17.82 18.21
CA SER A 235 -30.04 -17.86 16.90
C SER A 235 -29.91 -19.25 16.27
N ASP A 236 -28.73 -19.85 16.36
CA ASP A 236 -28.48 -21.25 15.98
C ASP A 236 -27.59 -21.93 17.04
N SER A 237 -27.98 -23.13 17.48
CA SER A 237 -27.28 -23.92 18.49
C SER A 237 -26.54 -25.13 17.93
N SER A 238 -26.52 -25.28 16.59
CA SER A 238 -25.78 -26.32 15.88
C SER A 238 -24.30 -26.30 16.28
N PRO A 239 -23.71 -27.44 16.69
CA PRO A 239 -22.31 -27.50 17.11
C PRO A 239 -21.29 -27.08 16.04
N PHE A 240 -21.71 -27.04 14.77
CA PHE A 240 -20.87 -26.70 13.62
C PHE A 240 -21.14 -25.29 13.08
N SER A 241 -22.27 -24.68 13.46
CA SER A 241 -22.72 -23.35 13.00
C SER A 241 -23.37 -22.57 14.15
N THR A 242 -22.80 -22.61 15.35
CA THR A 242 -23.40 -21.91 16.50
C THR A 242 -23.36 -20.41 16.25
N VAL A 243 -24.53 -19.79 16.25
CA VAL A 243 -24.71 -18.34 16.19
C VAL A 243 -25.40 -17.91 17.48
N ALA A 244 -24.67 -17.20 18.32
CA ALA A 244 -25.17 -16.70 19.60
C ALA A 244 -24.48 -15.40 19.98
N HIS A 245 -25.19 -14.53 20.70
CA HIS A 245 -24.64 -13.27 21.18
C HIS A 245 -25.14 -12.90 22.59
N LEU A 246 -24.45 -11.94 23.21
CA LEU A 246 -24.82 -11.33 24.48
C LEU A 246 -25.50 -9.99 24.18
N HIS A 247 -26.78 -9.90 24.54
CA HIS A 247 -27.46 -8.62 24.68
C HIS A 247 -27.01 -7.98 26.00
N LEU A 248 -26.50 -6.74 25.94
CA LEU A 248 -26.01 -6.02 27.11
C LEU A 248 -27.16 -5.21 27.73
N ASP A 249 -27.88 -5.82 28.67
CA ASP A 249 -29.08 -5.23 29.31
C ASP A 249 -28.74 -4.03 30.19
N SER A 250 -27.63 -4.12 30.93
CA SER A 250 -27.13 -3.06 31.81
C SER A 250 -25.61 -3.06 31.82
N VAL A 251 -25.05 -1.88 31.55
CA VAL A 251 -23.61 -1.63 31.54
C VAL A 251 -23.34 -0.39 32.38
N SER A 252 -22.35 -0.45 33.26
CA SER A 252 -21.95 0.67 34.11
C SER A 252 -20.43 0.83 34.17
N LEU A 253 -19.96 1.91 34.81
CA LEU A 253 -18.54 2.09 35.11
C LEU A 253 -18.25 1.65 36.55
N SER A 254 -17.02 1.19 36.79
CA SER A 254 -16.52 0.98 38.14
C SER A 254 -16.72 2.25 38.98
N PRO A 255 -17.11 2.12 40.27
CA PRO A 255 -17.33 3.27 41.15
C PRO A 255 -16.07 4.12 41.28
N ASP A 256 -14.93 3.45 41.45
CA ASP A 256 -13.63 4.06 41.61
C ASP A 256 -12.88 4.13 40.26
N PRO A 257 -12.20 5.25 39.95
CA PRO A 257 -11.21 5.33 38.89
C PRO A 257 -10.07 4.32 39.08
N LYS A 258 -9.38 4.00 37.98
CA LYS A 258 -8.17 3.16 38.05
C LYS A 258 -7.10 3.87 38.89
N PRO A 259 -6.49 3.20 39.89
CA PRO A 259 -5.60 3.85 40.86
C PRO A 259 -4.35 4.45 40.22
N ASP A 260 -3.88 3.84 39.12
CA ASP A 260 -2.66 4.25 38.40
C ASP A 260 -2.95 5.21 37.23
N VAL A 261 -4.20 5.67 37.08
CA VAL A 261 -4.60 6.57 35.99
C VAL A 261 -4.95 7.95 36.55
N PRO A 262 -4.25 9.02 36.13
CA PRO A 262 -4.55 10.37 36.59
C PRO A 262 -5.97 10.80 36.21
N ALA A 263 -6.63 11.51 37.13
CA ALA A 263 -7.96 12.08 36.91
C ALA A 263 -7.96 13.13 35.79
N GLN A 264 -6.87 13.89 35.66
CA GLN A 264 -6.60 14.77 34.53
C GLN A 264 -5.15 14.57 34.10
N GLU A 265 -4.93 14.44 32.81
CA GLU A 265 -3.61 14.41 32.19
C GLU A 265 -3.70 15.11 30.83
N SER A 266 -2.66 15.86 30.47
CA SER A 266 -2.49 16.37 29.12
C SER A 266 -2.23 15.23 28.13
N PHE A 267 -2.43 15.47 26.84
CA PHE A 267 -2.13 14.45 25.82
C PHE A 267 -0.66 13.98 25.86
N VAL A 268 0.28 14.88 26.18
CA VAL A 268 1.71 14.54 26.29
C VAL A 268 1.95 13.58 27.46
N GLU A 269 1.29 13.81 28.60
CA GLU A 269 1.37 12.93 29.77
C GLU A 269 0.71 11.57 29.50
N LEU A 270 -0.48 11.57 28.88
CA LEU A 270 -1.14 10.34 28.42
C LEU A 270 -0.21 9.53 27.51
N GLN A 271 0.35 10.16 26.49
CA GLN A 271 1.24 9.50 25.55
C GLN A 271 2.48 8.94 26.25
N ALA A 272 3.10 9.71 27.15
CA ALA A 272 4.27 9.26 27.91
C ALA A 272 3.94 8.05 28.79
N ARG A 273 2.79 8.10 29.50
CA ARG A 273 2.30 7.01 30.34
C ARG A 273 2.06 5.75 29.52
N ILE A 274 1.37 5.85 28.39
CA ILE A 274 1.11 4.70 27.52
C ILE A 274 2.43 4.10 27.03
N ARG A 275 3.36 4.91 26.52
CA ARG A 275 4.67 4.43 26.05
C ARG A 275 5.54 3.81 27.15
N SER A 276 5.39 4.21 28.41
CA SER A 276 6.19 3.67 29.52
C SER A 276 5.56 2.44 30.19
N THR A 277 4.25 2.24 30.03
CA THR A 277 3.50 1.25 30.82
C THR A 277 3.16 0.00 30.02
N ILE A 278 3.05 0.10 28.69
CA ILE A 278 2.65 -1.01 27.83
C ILE A 278 3.60 -1.16 26.65
N ASP A 279 3.89 -2.42 26.30
CA ASP A 279 4.45 -2.76 25.00
C ASP A 279 3.31 -2.90 24.00
N VAL A 280 3.14 -1.88 23.15
CA VAL A 280 2.04 -1.80 22.17
C VAL A 280 2.35 -2.61 20.91
N GLY A 281 3.51 -3.28 20.84
CA GLY A 281 3.88 -4.11 19.69
C GLY A 281 3.96 -3.29 18.41
N VAL A 282 4.67 -2.16 18.42
CA VAL A 282 4.93 -1.40 17.19
C VAL A 282 5.96 -2.17 16.35
N PRO A 283 5.61 -2.62 15.13
CA PRO A 283 6.55 -3.38 14.32
C PRO A 283 7.74 -2.50 13.91
N PRO A 284 8.94 -3.10 13.74
CA PRO A 284 10.09 -2.37 13.23
C PRO A 284 9.82 -1.85 11.81
N VAL A 285 10.44 -0.72 11.46
CA VAL A 285 10.26 -0.11 10.13
C VAL A 285 10.78 -1.03 9.02
N LEU A 286 11.92 -1.70 9.25
CA LEU A 286 12.39 -2.81 8.43
C LEU A 286 12.04 -4.13 9.10
N ASP A 287 11.34 -5.01 8.38
CA ASP A 287 11.18 -6.39 8.79
C ASP A 287 12.47 -7.19 8.64
N GLU A 288 12.48 -8.42 9.15
CA GLU A 288 13.66 -9.28 9.18
C GLU A 288 14.24 -9.52 7.77
N ALA A 289 13.39 -9.71 6.76
CA ALA A 289 13.84 -9.90 5.38
C ALA A 289 14.49 -8.62 4.82
N ALA A 290 13.87 -7.47 5.06
CA ALA A 290 14.41 -6.20 4.57
C ALA A 290 15.71 -5.78 5.29
N GLN A 291 15.95 -6.23 6.52
CA GLN A 291 17.23 -6.08 7.20
C GLN A 291 18.35 -6.84 6.48
N GLU A 292 18.08 -8.04 5.96
CA GLU A 292 19.05 -8.78 5.15
C GLU A 292 19.38 -8.06 3.83
N TRP A 293 18.38 -7.43 3.21
CA TRP A 293 18.56 -6.66 1.97
C TRP A 293 19.34 -5.37 2.21
N GLU A 294 19.09 -4.69 3.33
CA GLU A 294 19.85 -3.52 3.77
C GLU A 294 21.33 -3.88 3.95
N GLU A 295 21.60 -4.97 4.65
CA GLU A 295 22.95 -5.44 4.90
C GLU A 295 23.67 -5.85 3.59
N ALA A 296 22.96 -6.51 2.66
CA ALA A 296 23.49 -6.81 1.33
C ALA A 296 23.81 -5.54 0.53
N ALA A 297 22.91 -4.56 0.56
CA ALA A 297 23.11 -3.26 -0.08
C ALA A 297 24.31 -2.51 0.51
N ARG A 298 24.44 -2.51 1.84
CA ARG A 298 25.51 -1.87 2.59
C ARG A 298 26.87 -2.45 2.21
N ARG A 299 27.01 -3.78 2.23
CA ARG A 299 28.27 -4.45 1.81
C ARG A 299 28.63 -4.14 0.36
N ALA A 300 27.65 -4.15 -0.55
CA ALA A 300 27.90 -3.84 -1.95
C ALA A 300 28.29 -2.38 -2.17
N TYR A 301 27.75 -1.45 -1.38
CA TYR A 301 28.12 -0.05 -1.40
C TYR A 301 29.59 0.17 -0.95
N GLU A 302 30.00 -0.51 0.13
CA GLU A 302 31.33 -0.35 0.75
C GLU A 302 32.48 -0.92 -0.10
N VAL A 303 32.24 -2.01 -0.83
CA VAL A 303 33.28 -2.74 -1.61
C VAL A 303 33.58 -2.09 -2.95
N VAL A 304 32.74 -1.17 -3.43
CA VAL A 304 33.02 -0.42 -4.65
C VAL A 304 34.15 0.57 -4.37
N GLU A 305 35.33 0.27 -4.91
CA GLU A 305 36.54 1.07 -4.76
C GLU A 305 36.50 2.38 -5.58
N ALA A 306 37.26 3.38 -5.12
CA ALA A 306 37.48 4.61 -5.87
C ALA A 306 38.54 4.35 -6.96
N ASP A 307 38.13 4.25 -8.22
CA ASP A 307 39.09 4.19 -9.32
C ASP A 307 39.96 5.45 -9.38
N SER A 308 41.28 5.26 -9.57
CA SER A 308 42.17 6.35 -9.96
C SER A 308 41.86 6.76 -11.40
N ALA A 309 41.17 7.89 -11.57
CA ALA A 309 41.06 8.66 -12.80
C ALA A 309 40.90 7.86 -14.10
N LEU A 310 39.67 7.45 -14.44
CA LEU A 310 39.27 7.43 -15.85
C LEU A 310 38.72 8.81 -16.20
N ALA A 311 39.43 9.52 -17.07
CA ALA A 311 38.96 10.77 -17.63
C ALA A 311 37.64 10.54 -18.38
N SER A 312 36.57 11.17 -17.90
CA SER A 312 35.31 11.28 -18.64
C SER A 312 35.54 12.21 -19.84
N SER A 313 35.75 11.66 -21.04
CA SER A 313 35.56 12.44 -22.26
C SER A 313 34.05 12.53 -22.52
N SER A 314 33.39 13.54 -21.97
CA SER A 314 32.05 13.89 -22.39
C SER A 314 32.15 14.64 -23.71
N THR A 315 31.92 13.95 -24.82
CA THR A 315 31.59 14.65 -26.07
C THR A 315 30.16 15.19 -25.90
N PRO A 316 29.91 16.49 -26.07
CA PRO A 316 28.54 17.00 -26.10
C PRO A 316 27.84 16.32 -27.29
N VAL A 317 26.86 15.48 -26.99
CA VAL A 317 25.95 14.97 -28.00
C VAL A 317 25.15 16.17 -28.49
N ALA A 318 25.20 16.46 -29.78
CA ALA A 318 24.40 17.52 -30.38
C ALA A 318 22.92 17.25 -30.06
N GLU A 319 22.30 18.12 -29.27
CA GLU A 319 20.87 18.08 -28.99
C GLU A 319 20.14 18.27 -30.33
N GLN A 320 19.38 17.26 -30.76
CA GLN A 320 18.44 17.46 -31.87
C GLN A 320 17.34 18.41 -31.40
N GLU A 321 17.30 19.61 -31.98
CA GLU A 321 16.29 20.66 -31.76
C GLU A 321 14.87 20.28 -32.25
N ALA A 322 14.59 18.99 -32.48
CA ALA A 322 13.32 18.54 -32.99
C ALA A 322 12.25 18.57 -31.88
N GLU A 323 11.07 19.11 -32.19
CA GLU A 323 9.95 19.10 -31.25
C GLU A 323 9.55 17.66 -30.88
N PRO A 324 9.32 17.36 -29.59
CA PRO A 324 8.83 16.06 -29.20
C PRO A 324 7.47 15.81 -29.84
N THR A 325 7.34 14.71 -30.59
CA THR A 325 6.08 14.32 -31.21
C THR A 325 5.51 13.13 -30.44
N ALA A 326 4.28 13.27 -29.93
CA ALA A 326 3.59 12.20 -29.23
C ALA A 326 3.42 10.95 -30.12
N ARG A 327 3.70 9.78 -29.55
CA ARG A 327 3.67 8.48 -30.25
C ARG A 327 2.78 7.49 -29.52
N ALA A 328 2.14 6.62 -30.27
CA ALA A 328 1.41 5.48 -29.75
C ALA A 328 1.86 4.21 -30.47
N ARG A 329 2.00 3.11 -29.73
CA ARG A 329 2.24 1.78 -30.30
C ARG A 329 1.41 0.74 -29.58
N ARG A 330 0.62 0.01 -30.36
CA ARG A 330 -0.16 -1.14 -29.89
C ARG A 330 0.67 -2.41 -30.04
N ALA A 331 0.81 -3.15 -28.96
CA ALA A 331 1.39 -4.49 -28.97
C ALA A 331 0.32 -5.54 -29.27
N ASN A 332 0.76 -6.69 -29.79
CA ASN A 332 -0.12 -7.78 -30.23
C ASN A 332 -0.92 -8.42 -29.08
N ASP A 333 -0.44 -8.28 -27.85
CA ASP A 333 -1.13 -8.73 -26.64
C ASP A 333 -2.19 -7.72 -26.14
N GLY A 334 -2.45 -6.66 -26.91
CA GLY A 334 -3.46 -5.62 -26.66
C GLY A 334 -3.06 -4.60 -25.57
N TRP A 335 -1.77 -4.40 -25.37
CA TRP A 335 -1.24 -3.26 -24.62
C TRP A 335 -0.97 -2.09 -25.56
N LEU A 336 -1.32 -0.88 -25.13
CA LEU A 336 -1.05 0.37 -25.83
C LEU A 336 -0.03 1.18 -25.02
N TYR A 337 1.09 1.49 -25.65
CA TYR A 337 2.14 2.33 -25.08
C TYR A 337 2.06 3.69 -25.74
N VAL A 338 1.94 4.74 -24.94
CA VAL A 338 1.92 6.13 -25.40
C VAL A 338 3.09 6.88 -24.79
N SER A 339 3.77 7.70 -25.59
CA SER A 339 5.00 8.37 -25.17
C SER A 339 5.18 9.74 -25.82
N GLU A 340 6.10 10.54 -25.27
CA GLU A 340 6.41 11.91 -25.74
C GLU A 340 5.20 12.86 -25.71
N ILE A 341 4.35 12.71 -24.70
CA ILE A 341 3.17 13.58 -24.58
C ILE A 341 3.60 14.87 -23.87
N VAL A 342 3.71 15.92 -24.66
CA VAL A 342 4.04 17.27 -24.22
C VAL A 342 2.96 18.24 -24.71
N ALA A 343 2.74 19.31 -23.96
CA ALA A 343 1.79 20.35 -24.37
C ALA A 343 2.27 21.04 -25.66
N PRO A 344 1.37 21.67 -26.45
CA PRO A 344 1.77 22.61 -27.51
C PRO A 344 2.62 23.76 -26.95
N VAL A 345 3.49 24.34 -27.79
CA VAL A 345 4.44 25.40 -27.38
C VAL A 345 3.74 26.59 -26.73
N GLU A 346 2.53 26.92 -27.17
CA GLU A 346 1.71 28.00 -26.62
C GLU A 346 1.35 27.73 -25.15
N ALA A 347 0.89 26.53 -24.83
CA ALA A 347 0.51 26.12 -23.48
C ALA A 347 1.72 25.99 -22.54
N ARG A 348 2.92 25.68 -23.07
CA ARG A 348 4.17 25.64 -22.29
C ARG A 348 4.61 27.02 -21.79
N ARG A 349 4.13 28.10 -22.41
CA ARG A 349 4.45 29.49 -22.02
C ARG A 349 3.48 30.04 -20.97
N CYS A 350 2.43 29.29 -20.63
CA CYS A 350 1.42 29.68 -19.66
C CYS A 350 1.74 29.15 -18.25
N GLU A 351 0.74 29.19 -17.37
CA GLU A 351 0.77 28.54 -16.06
C GLU A 351 0.93 27.02 -16.18
N ILE A 352 1.55 26.40 -15.17
CA ILE A 352 1.81 24.96 -15.18
C ILE A 352 0.51 24.14 -15.29
N GLU A 353 -0.59 24.63 -14.74
CA GLU A 353 -1.88 23.97 -14.82
C GLU A 353 -2.41 23.88 -16.25
N GLU A 354 -2.16 24.89 -17.08
CA GLU A 354 -2.55 24.88 -18.49
C GLU A 354 -1.68 23.90 -19.30
N GLU A 355 -0.38 23.86 -19.02
CA GLU A 355 0.52 22.88 -19.63
C GLU A 355 0.11 21.44 -19.27
N VAL A 356 -0.21 21.17 -18.01
CA VAL A 356 -0.67 19.84 -17.58
C VAL A 356 -2.00 19.48 -18.24
N ARG A 357 -2.97 20.41 -18.30
CA ARG A 357 -4.26 20.15 -18.99
C ARG A 357 -4.05 19.82 -20.46
N ALA A 358 -3.21 20.57 -21.15
CA ALA A 358 -2.89 20.32 -22.56
C ALA A 358 -2.19 18.97 -22.77
N CYS A 359 -1.32 18.53 -21.85
CA CYS A 359 -0.76 17.18 -21.89
C CYS A 359 -1.84 16.11 -21.74
N PHE A 360 -2.81 16.29 -20.84
CA PHE A 360 -3.91 15.33 -20.68
C PHE A 360 -4.89 15.32 -21.86
N GLU A 361 -5.19 16.48 -22.46
CA GLU A 361 -5.97 16.55 -23.70
C GLU A 361 -5.28 15.81 -24.84
N ALA A 362 -3.97 15.96 -24.98
CA ALA A 362 -3.16 15.23 -25.95
C ALA A 362 -3.16 13.71 -25.67
N LEU A 363 -3.04 13.31 -24.41
CA LEU A 363 -3.13 11.92 -23.96
C LEU A 363 -4.50 11.31 -24.28
N GLU A 364 -5.59 11.98 -23.93
CA GLU A 364 -6.97 11.54 -24.22
C GLU A 364 -7.19 11.36 -25.72
N ALA A 365 -6.79 12.35 -26.52
CA ALA A 365 -6.91 12.29 -27.97
C ALA A 365 -6.10 11.12 -28.56
N LEU A 366 -4.90 10.88 -28.03
CA LEU A 366 -4.03 9.79 -28.49
C LEU A 366 -4.59 8.42 -28.12
N LEU A 367 -5.10 8.25 -26.90
CA LEU A 367 -5.78 7.03 -26.46
C LEU A 367 -7.04 6.78 -27.30
N SER A 368 -7.89 7.79 -27.48
CA SER A 368 -9.16 7.67 -28.23
C SER A 368 -8.94 7.28 -29.70
N ARG A 369 -7.88 7.79 -30.34
CA ARG A 369 -7.49 7.37 -31.70
C ARG A 369 -7.04 5.92 -31.80
N ASN A 370 -6.73 5.29 -30.68
CA ASN A 370 -6.29 3.90 -30.58
C ASN A 370 -7.28 3.05 -29.77
N ASP A 371 -8.58 3.37 -29.82
CA ASP A 371 -9.67 2.66 -29.13
C ASP A 371 -9.54 2.60 -27.60
N GLY A 372 -8.76 3.52 -27.03
CA GLY A 372 -8.45 3.58 -25.61
C GLY A 372 -9.11 4.77 -24.88
N SER A 373 -9.12 4.71 -23.55
CA SER A 373 -9.51 5.82 -22.66
C SER A 373 -8.58 5.92 -21.45
N LEU A 374 -8.65 7.03 -20.71
CA LEU A 374 -7.88 7.21 -19.47
C LEU A 374 -8.17 6.12 -18.43
N LEU A 375 -9.38 5.56 -18.41
CA LEU A 375 -9.77 4.52 -17.44
C LEU A 375 -9.06 3.18 -17.68
N GLN A 376 -8.48 2.98 -18.87
CA GLN A 376 -7.71 1.79 -19.22
C GLN A 376 -6.22 1.95 -18.91
N LEU A 377 -5.77 3.11 -18.42
CA LEU A 377 -4.39 3.28 -17.97
C LEU A 377 -4.10 2.37 -16.78
N ALA A 378 -3.03 1.59 -16.92
CA ALA A 378 -2.43 0.84 -15.83
C ALA A 378 -1.31 1.65 -15.14
N HIS A 379 -0.55 2.41 -15.94
CA HIS A 379 0.57 3.20 -15.47
C HIS A 379 0.70 4.53 -16.22
N LEU A 380 1.16 5.56 -15.52
CA LEU A 380 1.57 6.84 -16.10
C LEU A 380 2.89 7.31 -15.47
N THR A 381 3.90 7.60 -16.29
CA THR A 381 5.12 8.28 -15.84
C THR A 381 4.98 9.77 -16.09
N VAL A 382 5.17 10.56 -15.05
CA VAL A 382 5.19 12.03 -15.12
C VAL A 382 6.65 12.48 -15.01
N TYR A 383 7.19 13.02 -16.09
CA TYR A 383 8.53 13.60 -16.09
C TYR A 383 8.45 15.11 -15.87
N LEU A 384 9.35 15.61 -15.04
CA LEU A 384 9.50 17.03 -14.79
C LEU A 384 10.88 17.51 -15.24
N SER A 385 10.95 18.66 -15.89
CA SER A 385 12.25 19.27 -16.16
C SER A 385 12.88 19.80 -14.86
N PRO A 386 14.19 19.61 -14.64
CA PRO A 386 14.87 20.18 -13.47
C PRO A 386 14.93 21.70 -13.55
N SER A 387 14.57 22.33 -12.45
CA SER A 387 14.60 23.77 -12.21
C SER A 387 14.63 24.00 -10.69
N ALA A 388 14.93 25.22 -10.26
CA ALA A 388 14.85 25.59 -8.84
C ALA A 388 13.43 25.37 -8.25
N GLU A 389 12.41 25.34 -9.11
CA GLU A 389 11.00 25.27 -8.72
C GLU A 389 10.38 23.88 -8.92
N THR A 390 11.11 22.89 -9.44
CA THR A 390 10.55 21.59 -9.84
C THR A 390 9.76 20.91 -8.72
N MET A 391 10.25 21.00 -7.48
CA MET A 391 9.55 20.44 -6.31
C MET A 391 8.29 21.25 -5.94
N ALA A 392 8.26 22.56 -6.21
CA ALA A 392 7.10 23.41 -5.97
C ALA A 392 5.96 23.19 -6.97
N LEU A 393 6.24 22.58 -8.13
CA LEU A 393 5.23 22.24 -9.13
C LEU A 393 4.37 21.04 -8.72
N PHE A 394 4.87 20.12 -7.87
CA PHE A 394 4.18 18.87 -7.53
C PHE A 394 2.75 19.06 -7.02
N PRO A 395 2.47 19.94 -6.03
CA PRO A 395 1.10 20.14 -5.55
C PRO A 395 0.15 20.67 -6.62
N ARG A 396 0.64 21.59 -7.47
CA ARG A 396 -0.13 22.19 -8.58
C ARG A 396 -0.46 21.16 -9.66
N ILE A 397 0.52 20.34 -10.03
CA ILE A 397 0.33 19.22 -10.97
C ILE A 397 -0.66 18.19 -10.39
N ASN A 398 -0.52 17.82 -9.12
CA ASN A 398 -1.43 16.88 -8.46
C ASN A 398 -2.87 17.41 -8.43
N ALA A 399 -3.07 18.72 -8.22
CA ALA A 399 -4.39 19.34 -8.23
C ALA A 399 -5.08 19.15 -9.59
N VAL A 400 -4.38 19.44 -10.70
CA VAL A 400 -4.90 19.22 -12.06
C VAL A 400 -5.06 17.74 -12.37
N TYR A 401 -4.06 16.91 -12.06
CA TYR A 401 -4.13 15.46 -12.27
C TYR A 401 -5.39 14.85 -11.64
N SER A 402 -5.71 15.28 -10.41
CA SER A 402 -6.86 14.77 -9.65
C SER A 402 -8.23 15.07 -10.29
N THR A 403 -8.29 15.95 -11.29
CA THR A 403 -9.53 16.23 -12.04
C THR A 403 -9.78 15.24 -13.18
N TYR A 404 -8.82 14.40 -13.53
CA TYR A 404 -8.96 13.43 -14.62
C TYR A 404 -9.37 12.03 -14.15
N PHE A 405 -9.15 11.72 -12.87
CA PHE A 405 -9.42 10.41 -12.30
C PHE A 405 -10.31 10.53 -11.06
N GLY A 406 -11.26 9.61 -10.93
CA GLY A 406 -12.05 9.43 -9.72
C GLY A 406 -11.33 8.49 -8.76
N THR A 407 -12.04 7.47 -8.30
CA THR A 407 -11.49 6.38 -7.49
C THR A 407 -10.62 5.48 -8.36
N SER A 408 -9.59 4.84 -7.80
CA SER A 408 -8.72 3.91 -8.54
C SER A 408 -7.98 4.50 -9.78
N PRO A 409 -7.22 5.61 -9.62
CA PRO A 409 -6.34 6.14 -10.67
C PRO A 409 -5.28 5.13 -11.12
N PRO A 410 -4.57 5.34 -12.26
CA PRO A 410 -3.45 4.47 -12.64
C PRO A 410 -2.31 4.55 -11.62
N THR A 411 -1.39 3.59 -11.68
CA THR A 411 -0.11 3.72 -10.98
C THR A 411 0.71 4.86 -11.57
N ARG A 412 1.63 5.41 -10.77
CA ARG A 412 2.42 6.57 -11.19
C ARG A 412 3.86 6.52 -10.69
N ALA A 413 4.79 6.90 -11.55
CA ALA A 413 6.12 7.38 -11.15
C ALA A 413 6.22 8.87 -11.52
N CYS A 414 6.84 9.68 -10.65
CA CYS A 414 7.01 11.12 -10.91
C CYS A 414 8.44 11.53 -10.62
N VAL A 415 9.23 11.70 -11.67
CA VAL A 415 10.68 11.88 -11.57
C VAL A 415 11.13 13.10 -12.36
N ALA A 416 12.12 13.84 -11.83
CA ALA A 416 12.72 14.92 -12.58
C ALA A 416 13.87 14.40 -13.43
N VAL A 417 13.88 14.73 -14.71
CA VAL A 417 14.88 14.26 -15.68
C VAL A 417 15.29 15.41 -16.61
N PRO A 418 16.56 15.48 -17.06
CA PRO A 418 16.98 16.48 -18.03
C PRO A 418 16.05 16.51 -19.25
N GLY A 419 15.69 17.72 -19.70
CA GLY A 419 14.87 17.94 -20.89
C GLY A 419 15.66 18.67 -21.98
N PRO A 420 15.17 18.66 -23.24
CA PRO A 420 15.74 19.45 -24.33
C PRO A 420 15.68 20.95 -24.01
N GLN A 421 16.67 21.71 -24.49
CA GLN A 421 16.71 23.16 -24.33
C GLN A 421 16.01 23.90 -25.48
N GLY A 422 15.83 25.21 -25.34
CA GLY A 422 15.31 26.06 -26.42
C GLY A 422 13.84 25.78 -26.78
N ALA A 423 13.54 25.70 -28.08
CA ALA A 423 12.17 25.54 -28.58
C ALA A 423 11.53 24.19 -28.21
N GLY A 424 12.34 23.16 -27.98
CA GLY A 424 11.88 21.83 -27.55
C GLY A 424 11.57 21.72 -26.06
N ALA A 425 11.90 22.73 -25.26
CA ALA A 425 11.76 22.68 -23.79
C ALA A 425 10.32 22.42 -23.35
N TRP A 426 10.19 21.62 -22.29
CA TRP A 426 8.94 21.28 -21.62
C TRP A 426 9.16 21.31 -20.11
N ARG A 427 8.14 21.66 -19.32
CA ARG A 427 8.18 21.54 -17.85
C ARG A 427 7.60 20.21 -17.39
N VAL A 428 6.61 19.71 -18.13
CA VAL A 428 5.94 18.42 -17.88
C VAL A 428 5.89 17.59 -19.16
N LYS A 429 6.20 16.31 -19.03
CA LYS A 429 6.04 15.31 -20.08
C LYS A 429 5.39 14.05 -19.51
N LEU A 430 4.50 13.43 -20.27
CA LEU A 430 3.82 12.19 -19.88
C LEU A 430 4.18 11.03 -20.80
N ASP A 431 4.37 9.86 -20.20
CA ASP A 431 4.31 8.56 -20.87
C ASP A 431 3.25 7.71 -20.16
N GLY A 432 2.59 6.80 -20.89
CA GLY A 432 1.49 6.00 -20.36
C GLY A 432 1.42 4.60 -20.94
N VAL A 433 0.85 3.69 -20.16
CA VAL A 433 0.61 2.30 -20.55
C VAL A 433 -0.86 1.96 -20.27
N ALA A 434 -1.58 1.59 -21.31
CA ALA A 434 -3.00 1.26 -21.25
C ALA A 434 -3.28 -0.15 -21.75
N ARG A 435 -4.26 -0.82 -21.14
CA ARG A 435 -4.80 -2.10 -21.62
C ARG A 435 -5.96 -1.84 -22.55
N VAL A 436 -5.74 -2.00 -23.86
CA VAL A 436 -6.75 -1.77 -24.89
C VAL A 436 -7.11 -3.10 -25.55
N GLY A 437 -8.15 -3.75 -25.02
CA GLY A 437 -8.62 -5.05 -25.50
C GLY A 437 -9.85 -4.96 -26.40
N ASP A 438 -10.37 -6.13 -26.75
CA ASP A 438 -11.57 -6.28 -27.58
C ASP A 438 -12.82 -5.76 -26.83
N PRO A 439 -13.60 -4.83 -27.41
CA PRO A 439 -14.81 -4.29 -26.77
C PRO A 439 -15.88 -5.34 -26.43
N SER A 440 -15.75 -6.58 -26.92
CA SER A 440 -16.62 -7.71 -26.54
C SER A 440 -16.26 -8.37 -25.19
N VAL A 441 -15.06 -8.11 -24.65
CA VAL A 441 -14.63 -8.58 -23.33
C VAL A 441 -14.74 -7.39 -22.38
N GLY A 442 -15.56 -7.49 -21.32
CA GLY A 442 -15.74 -6.43 -20.34
C GLY A 442 -14.48 -6.18 -19.50
N LEU A 443 -13.46 -5.53 -20.08
CA LEU A 443 -12.15 -5.24 -19.48
C LEU A 443 -12.22 -4.41 -18.19
N GLU A 444 -13.32 -3.70 -17.97
CA GLU A 444 -13.55 -2.91 -16.77
C GLU A 444 -13.54 -3.77 -15.50
N ASN A 445 -13.97 -5.03 -15.59
CA ASN A 445 -13.99 -5.97 -14.47
C ASN A 445 -12.65 -6.71 -14.26
N GLU A 446 -11.70 -6.62 -15.21
CA GLU A 446 -10.39 -7.28 -15.11
C GLU A 446 -9.38 -6.45 -14.31
N ARG A 447 -9.55 -5.12 -14.27
CA ARG A 447 -8.59 -4.20 -13.64
C ARG A 447 -8.86 -4.06 -12.15
N LYS A 448 -7.99 -4.62 -11.31
CA LYS A 448 -8.01 -4.44 -9.85
C LYS A 448 -6.89 -3.47 -9.43
N ALA A 449 -7.19 -2.42 -8.68
CA ALA A 449 -6.17 -1.51 -8.15
C ALA A 449 -6.07 -1.58 -6.63
N LEU A 450 -4.84 -1.42 -6.15
CA LEU A 450 -4.57 -1.18 -4.74
C LEU A 450 -4.38 0.31 -4.53
N HIS A 451 -5.33 0.94 -3.87
CA HIS A 451 -5.34 2.37 -3.57
C HIS A 451 -5.53 2.55 -2.06
N VAL A 452 -4.42 2.63 -1.32
CA VAL A 452 -4.42 2.77 0.14
C VAL A 452 -4.08 4.19 0.52
N GLN A 453 -5.04 4.85 1.19
CA GLN A 453 -4.94 6.25 1.64
C GLN A 453 -4.77 6.37 3.16
N SER A 454 -4.96 5.27 3.90
CA SER A 454 -4.80 5.23 5.36
C SER A 454 -3.35 5.08 5.80
N MET A 455 -3.00 5.78 6.89
CA MET A 455 -1.72 5.58 7.57
C MET A 455 -1.76 4.26 8.35
N SER A 456 -0.74 3.44 8.18
CA SER A 456 -0.61 2.11 8.83
C SER A 456 0.87 1.77 9.07
N TYR A 457 1.15 0.57 9.60
CA TYR A 457 2.52 0.05 9.68
C TYR A 457 2.97 -0.76 8.44
N TRP A 458 2.05 -1.07 7.53
CA TRP A 458 2.30 -2.00 6.43
C TRP A 458 3.10 -1.36 5.28
N ALA A 459 2.50 -0.43 4.55
CA ALA A 459 3.16 0.30 3.46
C ALA A 459 2.70 1.76 3.50
N PRO A 460 3.49 2.70 2.95
CA PRO A 460 3.10 4.10 2.93
C PRO A 460 1.79 4.29 2.18
N ALA A 461 0.90 5.08 2.77
CA ALA A 461 -0.23 5.64 2.05
C ALA A 461 0.25 6.38 0.81
N ASN A 462 -0.56 6.39 -0.24
CA ASN A 462 -0.25 7.16 -1.44
C ASN A 462 -0.16 8.66 -1.11
N ILE A 463 0.94 9.30 -1.50
CA ILE A 463 1.17 10.74 -1.24
C ILE A 463 0.68 11.64 -2.39
N GLY A 464 -0.14 11.09 -3.28
CA GLY A 464 -0.68 11.77 -4.45
C GLY A 464 -1.81 10.97 -5.09
N PRO A 465 -2.44 11.52 -6.15
CA PRO A 465 -3.62 10.91 -6.78
C PRO A 465 -3.25 9.74 -7.69
N TYR A 466 -2.67 8.67 -7.14
CA TYR A 466 -2.28 7.46 -7.88
C TYR A 466 -2.54 6.21 -7.04
N SER A 467 -2.71 5.06 -7.68
CA SER A 467 -2.81 3.76 -6.99
C SER A 467 -1.42 3.17 -6.78
N GLN A 468 -1.18 2.52 -5.64
CA GLN A 468 0.07 1.81 -5.39
C GLN A 468 0.30 0.70 -6.41
N SER A 469 -0.76 -0.01 -6.81
CA SER A 469 -0.69 -1.01 -7.88
C SER A 469 -1.93 -1.01 -8.77
N VAL A 470 -1.76 -1.54 -9.97
CA VAL A 470 -2.85 -1.91 -10.89
C VAL A 470 -2.53 -3.28 -11.47
N ASN A 471 -3.39 -4.26 -11.19
CA ASN A 471 -3.35 -5.61 -11.75
C ASN A 471 -4.39 -5.73 -12.88
N THR A 472 -3.92 -5.97 -14.10
CA THR A 472 -4.75 -6.14 -15.30
C THR A 472 -3.95 -6.79 -16.42
N GLY A 473 -4.58 -7.57 -17.29
CA GLY A 473 -3.93 -8.14 -18.48
C GLY A 473 -2.73 -9.05 -18.17
N GLY A 474 -2.78 -9.77 -17.05
CA GLY A 474 -1.67 -10.62 -16.59
C GLY A 474 -0.43 -9.86 -16.11
N ARG A 475 -0.58 -8.57 -15.77
CA ARG A 475 0.51 -7.73 -15.27
C ARG A 475 0.09 -6.92 -14.07
N ILE A 476 1.02 -6.71 -13.15
CA ILE A 476 0.90 -5.83 -11.99
C ILE A 476 1.86 -4.67 -12.20
N TYR A 477 1.32 -3.48 -12.46
CA TYR A 477 2.12 -2.25 -12.44
C TYR A 477 2.17 -1.73 -11.01
N ILE A 478 3.34 -1.26 -10.59
CA ILE A 478 3.56 -0.69 -9.26
C ILE A 478 4.01 0.76 -9.42
N ALA A 479 3.42 1.64 -8.64
CA ALA A 479 3.83 3.04 -8.55
C ALA A 479 5.24 3.17 -7.97
N GLY A 480 5.88 4.31 -8.20
CA GLY A 480 7.16 4.64 -7.58
C GLY A 480 7.10 4.60 -6.05
N GLN A 481 7.97 3.81 -5.45
CA GLN A 481 8.11 3.67 -3.99
C GLN A 481 9.37 4.36 -3.52
N ILE A 482 9.19 5.40 -2.70
CA ILE A 482 10.26 6.10 -1.96
C ILE A 482 10.30 5.60 -0.51
N PRO A 483 11.42 5.77 0.23
CA PRO A 483 11.57 5.18 1.56
C PRO A 483 10.85 6.01 2.61
N LEU A 484 9.52 6.07 2.59
CA LEU A 484 8.75 6.71 3.66
C LEU A 484 8.58 5.75 4.84
N ILE A 485 8.62 6.26 6.06
CA ILE A 485 8.16 5.54 7.24
C ILE A 485 6.63 5.45 7.14
N PRO A 486 6.01 4.26 7.00
CA PRO A 486 4.56 4.13 6.74
C PRO A 486 3.68 4.88 7.74
N ALA A 487 4.01 4.78 9.02
CA ALA A 487 3.26 5.37 10.12
C ALA A 487 3.41 6.90 10.25
N ALA A 488 4.37 7.52 9.54
CA ALA A 488 4.65 8.95 9.65
C ALA A 488 4.61 9.70 8.32
N LEU A 489 4.68 8.98 7.20
CA LEU A 489 4.82 9.51 5.83
C LEU A 489 5.96 10.52 5.68
N SER A 490 7.01 10.36 6.49
CA SER A 490 8.26 11.11 6.42
C SER A 490 9.40 10.22 5.93
N LEU A 491 10.41 10.80 5.30
CA LEU A 491 11.67 10.08 5.06
C LEU A 491 12.35 9.79 6.42
N PRO A 492 13.05 8.64 6.55
CA PRO A 492 13.87 8.33 7.70
C PRO A 492 14.81 9.50 8.02
N PRO A 493 14.91 9.89 9.30
CA PRO A 493 15.86 10.92 9.68
C PRO A 493 17.27 10.43 9.34
N SER A 494 18.13 11.35 8.88
CA SER A 494 19.56 11.07 8.85
C SER A 494 19.99 10.62 10.26
N PRO A 495 20.80 9.55 10.41
CA PRO A 495 21.28 9.14 11.73
C PRO A 495 21.84 10.38 12.45
N SER A 496 21.30 10.63 13.64
CA SER A 496 21.35 11.91 14.33
C SER A 496 22.76 12.46 14.47
N SER A 497 22.87 13.79 14.41
CA SER A 497 24.02 14.66 14.68
C SER A 497 24.72 14.51 16.04
N ASN A 498 24.38 13.48 16.83
CA ASN A 498 25.05 13.13 18.08
C ASN A 498 25.99 11.92 17.96
N SER A 499 26.05 11.24 16.80
CA SER A 499 27.21 10.44 16.43
C SER A 499 28.02 11.22 15.40
N SER A 500 29.33 11.31 15.60
CA SER A 500 30.28 12.05 14.75
C SER A 500 30.50 11.43 13.36
N SER A 501 29.55 10.64 12.85
CA SER A 501 29.62 9.99 11.54
C SER A 501 28.27 10.14 10.82
N HIS A 502 28.14 11.19 10.00
CA HIS A 502 27.26 11.08 8.83
C HIS A 502 27.84 9.99 7.94
N ASP A 503 27.40 8.75 8.12
CA ASP A 503 27.74 7.66 7.22
C ASP A 503 26.73 7.63 6.06
N PRO A 504 27.10 8.13 4.86
CA PRO A 504 26.21 8.13 3.71
C PRO A 504 25.83 6.71 3.28
N THR A 505 26.70 5.73 3.57
CA THR A 505 26.53 4.31 3.27
C THR A 505 25.31 3.76 4.01
N ALA A 506 25.33 3.79 5.35
CA ALA A 506 24.24 3.29 6.19
C ALA A 506 22.90 3.97 5.89
N ARG A 507 22.93 5.25 5.49
CA ARG A 507 21.73 5.97 5.10
C ARG A 507 21.16 5.46 3.77
N PHE A 508 21.99 5.32 2.73
CA PHE A 508 21.51 4.91 1.41
C PHE A 508 21.05 3.45 1.38
N SER A 509 21.79 2.52 2.00
CA SER A 509 21.40 1.10 2.08
C SER A 509 20.04 0.94 2.75
N TYR A 510 19.82 1.64 3.86
CA TYR A 510 18.53 1.67 4.57
C TYR A 510 17.39 2.22 3.69
N HIS A 511 17.63 3.33 3.00
CA HIS A 511 16.67 3.90 2.06
C HIS A 511 16.34 2.95 0.90
N ALA A 512 17.34 2.28 0.32
CA ALA A 512 17.14 1.33 -0.77
C ALA A 512 16.31 0.13 -0.30
N ALA A 513 16.63 -0.44 0.86
CA ALA A 513 15.92 -1.58 1.44
C ALA A 513 14.48 -1.23 1.85
N LEU A 514 14.27 -0.09 2.52
CA LEU A 514 12.93 0.33 2.96
C LEU A 514 11.99 0.57 1.77
N ALA A 515 12.47 1.25 0.73
CA ALA A 515 11.68 1.48 -0.46
C ALA A 515 11.39 0.17 -1.22
N LEU A 516 12.33 -0.79 -1.24
CA LEU A 516 12.14 -2.11 -1.82
C LEU A 516 11.11 -2.93 -1.02
N GLN A 517 11.15 -2.88 0.30
CA GLN A 517 10.15 -3.51 1.19
C GLN A 517 8.73 -3.04 0.88
N HIS A 518 8.53 -1.74 0.67
CA HIS A 518 7.22 -1.21 0.30
C HIS A 518 6.73 -1.79 -1.02
N LEU A 519 7.60 -1.84 -2.02
CA LEU A 519 7.32 -2.43 -3.33
C LEU A 519 6.95 -3.92 -3.19
N THR A 520 7.74 -4.71 -2.46
CA THR A 520 7.46 -6.15 -2.26
C THR A 520 6.15 -6.39 -1.51
N ARG A 521 5.86 -5.59 -0.48
CA ARG A 521 4.59 -5.64 0.26
C ARG A 521 3.39 -5.34 -0.64
N ILE A 522 3.50 -4.34 -1.51
CA ILE A 522 2.46 -4.00 -2.49
C ILE A 522 2.24 -5.15 -3.48
N VAL A 523 3.29 -5.81 -3.98
CA VAL A 523 3.16 -7.00 -4.84
C VAL A 523 2.40 -8.11 -4.13
N ALA A 524 2.80 -8.44 -2.90
CA ALA A 524 2.21 -9.52 -2.12
C ALA A 524 0.71 -9.30 -1.83
N CYS A 525 0.30 -8.05 -1.59
CA CYS A 525 -1.12 -7.69 -1.42
C CYS A 525 -1.89 -7.69 -2.76
N SER A 526 -1.21 -7.40 -3.88
CA SER A 526 -1.85 -7.31 -5.22
C SER A 526 -1.99 -8.65 -5.94
N SER A 527 -1.32 -9.70 -5.47
CA SER A 527 -1.37 -11.04 -6.04
C SER A 527 -0.93 -12.10 -5.01
N PRO A 528 -1.59 -13.28 -4.95
CA PRO A 528 -1.11 -14.40 -4.16
C PRO A 528 0.33 -14.74 -4.54
N ALA A 529 1.24 -14.69 -3.56
CA ALA A 529 2.69 -14.65 -3.75
C ALA A 529 3.31 -15.84 -4.51
N SER A 530 2.57 -16.93 -4.75
CA SER A 530 3.10 -18.16 -5.35
C SER A 530 3.26 -18.12 -6.89
N THR A 531 2.77 -17.07 -7.58
CA THR A 531 2.77 -17.04 -9.07
C THR A 531 3.38 -15.79 -9.70
N ALA A 532 3.55 -14.71 -8.93
CA ALA A 532 4.02 -13.45 -9.49
C ALA A 532 5.56 -13.45 -9.64
N ARG A 533 6.06 -13.02 -10.81
CA ARG A 533 7.50 -12.88 -11.06
C ARG A 533 7.81 -11.47 -11.56
N PRO A 534 8.97 -10.90 -11.19
CA PRO A 534 9.36 -9.60 -11.73
C PRO A 534 9.54 -9.70 -13.25
N ILE A 535 8.97 -8.76 -13.98
CA ILE A 535 9.17 -8.57 -15.42
C ILE A 535 10.26 -7.52 -15.64
N SER A 536 10.17 -6.41 -14.91
CA SER A 536 11.13 -5.31 -15.01
C SER A 536 11.14 -4.45 -13.75
N VAL A 537 12.29 -3.85 -13.47
CA VAL A 537 12.46 -2.94 -12.34
C VAL A 537 13.36 -1.78 -12.71
N VAL A 538 12.99 -0.59 -12.24
CA VAL A 538 13.78 0.61 -12.30
C VAL A 538 14.06 1.13 -10.90
N ALA A 539 15.34 1.26 -10.57
CA ALA A 539 15.82 2.04 -9.45
C ALA A 539 16.17 3.45 -9.93
N TRP A 540 15.28 4.41 -9.69
CA TRP A 540 15.58 5.81 -9.92
C TRP A 540 16.43 6.33 -8.76
N LEU A 541 17.62 6.85 -9.05
CA LEU A 541 18.55 7.35 -8.04
C LEU A 541 18.59 8.88 -8.10
N GLY A 542 18.52 9.53 -6.94
CA GLY A 542 18.71 10.98 -6.86
C GLY A 542 20.12 11.40 -7.29
N PRO A 543 20.36 12.71 -7.49
CA PRO A 543 21.63 13.22 -8.01
C PRO A 543 22.84 12.74 -7.21
N CYS A 544 23.84 12.21 -7.92
CA CYS A 544 25.07 11.70 -7.31
C CYS A 544 26.21 12.70 -7.49
N ALA A 545 26.90 13.04 -6.39
CA ALA A 545 28.00 14.01 -6.39
C ALA A 545 29.20 13.59 -7.24
N SER A 546 29.35 12.29 -7.53
CA SER A 546 30.44 11.75 -8.34
C SER A 546 30.05 10.45 -9.04
N ASP A 547 30.82 10.07 -10.05
CA ASP A 547 30.70 8.77 -10.72
C ASP A 547 30.91 7.59 -9.76
N HIS A 548 31.79 7.76 -8.78
CA HIS A 548 32.02 6.77 -7.74
C HIS A 548 30.77 6.60 -6.87
N GLU A 549 30.16 7.70 -6.41
CA GLU A 549 28.91 7.64 -5.64
C GLU A 549 27.79 6.95 -6.42
N TRP A 550 27.65 7.27 -7.70
CA TRP A 550 26.72 6.60 -8.59
C TRP A 550 26.93 5.08 -8.62
N ARG A 551 28.18 4.61 -8.81
CA ARG A 551 28.50 3.17 -8.80
C ARG A 551 28.13 2.50 -7.49
N ARG A 552 28.42 3.15 -6.35
CA ARG A 552 28.09 2.62 -5.02
C ARG A 552 26.59 2.41 -4.86
N ARG A 553 25.78 3.41 -5.24
CA ARG A 553 24.31 3.34 -5.18
C ARG A 553 23.74 2.27 -6.11
N VAL A 554 24.26 2.16 -7.34
CA VAL A 554 23.86 1.10 -8.28
C VAL A 554 24.18 -0.28 -7.71
N ALA A 555 25.39 -0.48 -7.17
CA ALA A 555 25.79 -1.76 -6.56
C ALA A 555 24.87 -2.12 -5.39
N ALA A 556 24.58 -1.15 -4.52
CA ALA A 556 23.68 -1.32 -3.39
C ALA A 556 22.26 -1.72 -3.81
N CYS A 557 21.64 -1.01 -4.76
CA CYS A 557 20.33 -1.37 -5.28
C CYS A 557 20.32 -2.75 -5.92
N ARG A 558 21.33 -3.07 -6.73
CA ARG A 558 21.45 -4.39 -7.37
C ARG A 558 21.53 -5.51 -6.32
N ALA A 559 22.34 -5.34 -5.29
CA ALA A 559 22.50 -6.32 -4.22
C ALA A 559 21.23 -6.47 -3.38
N ALA A 560 20.54 -5.37 -3.05
CA ALA A 560 19.24 -5.42 -2.36
C ALA A 560 18.21 -6.21 -3.18
N TRP A 561 18.11 -5.93 -4.48
CA TRP A 561 17.20 -6.62 -5.38
C TRP A 561 17.50 -8.12 -5.48
N SER A 562 18.77 -8.49 -5.65
CA SER A 562 19.19 -9.89 -5.69
C SER A 562 18.94 -10.61 -4.38
N ALA A 563 19.11 -9.94 -3.23
CA ALA A 563 18.79 -10.52 -1.93
C ALA A 563 17.27 -10.75 -1.76
N ALA A 564 16.45 -9.84 -2.28
CA ALA A 564 14.99 -9.93 -2.18
C ALA A 564 14.36 -10.95 -3.14
N HIS A 565 14.89 -11.08 -4.36
CA HIS A 565 14.21 -11.80 -5.45
C HIS A 565 15.07 -12.85 -6.17
N GLY A 566 16.32 -13.03 -5.73
CA GLY A 566 17.29 -13.94 -6.34
C GLY A 566 18.06 -13.31 -7.51
N GLU A 567 19.20 -13.93 -7.88
CA GLU A 567 20.04 -13.42 -8.97
C GLU A 567 19.34 -13.49 -10.35
N ASP A 568 18.50 -14.51 -10.57
CA ASP A 568 17.74 -14.67 -11.81
C ASP A 568 16.78 -13.49 -12.07
N ALA A 569 16.32 -12.83 -11.01
CA ALA A 569 15.45 -11.66 -11.09
C ALA A 569 16.18 -10.38 -11.54
N LEU A 570 17.51 -10.41 -11.71
CA LEU A 570 18.24 -9.28 -12.30
C LEU A 570 17.93 -9.10 -13.79
N GLU A 571 17.39 -10.12 -14.46
CA GLU A 571 16.86 -9.97 -15.82
C GLU A 571 15.74 -8.91 -15.82
N GLY A 572 16.02 -7.71 -16.34
CA GLY A 572 15.09 -6.58 -16.31
C GLY A 572 15.44 -5.45 -15.34
N PHE A 573 16.54 -5.55 -14.57
CA PHE A 573 16.99 -4.48 -13.68
C PHE A 573 17.67 -3.32 -14.41
N VAL A 574 17.24 -2.10 -14.08
CA VAL A 574 17.79 -0.84 -14.57
C VAL A 574 17.96 0.15 -13.43
N ALA A 575 19.08 0.85 -13.38
CA ALA A 575 19.27 2.00 -12.49
C ALA A 575 19.46 3.27 -13.31
N VAL A 576 18.74 4.35 -12.97
CA VAL A 576 18.70 5.60 -13.72
C VAL A 576 18.96 6.78 -12.78
N GLU A 577 19.86 7.69 -13.14
CA GLU A 577 20.03 8.94 -12.40
C GLU A 577 18.93 9.94 -12.77
N ALA A 578 18.15 10.34 -11.77
CA ALA A 578 17.17 11.40 -11.84
C ALA A 578 17.77 12.71 -11.32
N ALA A 579 17.35 13.83 -11.90
CA ALA A 579 17.76 15.16 -11.45
C ALA A 579 17.13 15.53 -10.09
N ALA A 580 15.99 14.91 -9.74
CA ALA A 580 15.38 14.96 -8.43
C ALA A 580 14.29 13.89 -8.31
N LEU A 581 14.05 13.44 -7.08
CA LEU A 581 12.98 12.51 -6.72
C LEU A 581 11.98 13.17 -5.77
N PRO A 582 10.75 12.64 -5.66
CA PRO A 582 9.75 13.14 -4.72
C PRO A 582 10.29 13.26 -3.29
N ARG A 583 9.93 14.35 -2.60
CA ARG A 583 10.37 14.65 -1.22
C ARG A 583 11.90 14.74 -1.02
N GLY A 584 12.68 14.77 -2.09
CA GLY A 584 14.15 14.71 -1.99
C GLY A 584 14.68 13.33 -1.61
N ALA A 585 13.94 12.27 -1.91
CA ALA A 585 14.39 10.90 -1.72
C ALA A 585 15.69 10.62 -2.53
N GLU A 586 16.48 9.66 -2.06
CA GLU A 586 17.71 9.24 -2.76
C GLU A 586 17.51 8.09 -3.72
N VAL A 587 16.40 7.36 -3.55
CA VAL A 587 16.03 6.21 -4.37
C VAL A 587 14.51 6.10 -4.45
N GLU A 588 14.01 5.74 -5.63
CA GLU A 588 12.63 5.36 -5.89
C GLU A 588 12.63 4.05 -6.69
N TRP A 589 11.93 3.04 -6.19
CA TRP A 589 11.73 1.78 -6.91
C TRP A 589 10.42 1.79 -7.69
N GLN A 590 10.48 1.41 -8.95
CA GLN A 590 9.33 1.22 -9.83
C GLN A 590 9.46 -0.12 -10.51
N ALA A 591 8.35 -0.84 -10.71
CA ALA A 591 8.45 -2.15 -11.34
C ALA A 591 7.14 -2.65 -11.95
N VAL A 592 7.29 -3.70 -12.74
CA VAL A 592 6.20 -4.47 -13.34
C VAL A 592 6.40 -5.95 -12.98
N TRP A 593 5.34 -6.59 -12.52
CA TRP A 593 5.29 -8.02 -12.23
C TRP A 593 4.35 -8.75 -13.19
N SER A 594 4.60 -10.03 -13.43
CA SER A 594 3.61 -10.91 -14.03
C SER A 594 2.56 -11.26 -12.99
N SER A 595 1.30 -11.31 -13.40
CA SER A 595 0.26 -12.01 -12.66
C SER A 595 -0.18 -13.23 -13.48
N SER A 596 -0.46 -14.36 -12.81
CA SER A 596 -1.20 -15.43 -13.48
C SER A 596 -2.57 -14.86 -13.88
N PRO A 597 -3.10 -15.22 -15.06
CA PRO A 597 -4.53 -15.01 -15.31
C PRO A 597 -5.24 -15.72 -14.17
N ALA A 598 -6.03 -14.97 -13.40
CA ALA A 598 -6.91 -15.59 -12.44
C ALA A 598 -7.67 -16.68 -13.21
N LEU A 599 -7.55 -17.94 -12.78
CA LEU A 599 -8.66 -18.87 -13.00
C LEU A 599 -9.88 -18.07 -12.55
N SER A 600 -10.81 -17.80 -13.46
CA SER A 600 -12.00 -17.00 -13.19
C SER A 600 -12.43 -17.25 -11.76
N ASP A 601 -12.36 -16.23 -10.91
CA ASP A 601 -12.83 -16.33 -9.54
C ASP A 601 -14.32 -16.67 -9.62
N SER A 602 -14.62 -17.97 -9.63
CA SER A 602 -15.75 -18.52 -8.92
C SER A 602 -15.40 -18.72 -7.45
N GLN A 603 -14.40 -17.99 -6.93
CA GLN A 603 -14.41 -17.60 -5.53
C GLN A 603 -15.52 -16.56 -5.40
N SER A 604 -16.73 -17.07 -5.24
CA SER A 604 -17.79 -16.35 -4.55
C SER A 604 -17.20 -15.85 -3.24
N ASP A 605 -17.10 -14.52 -3.11
CA ASP A 605 -17.54 -13.89 -1.88
C ASP A 605 -18.86 -14.58 -1.51
N ASN A 606 -18.86 -15.37 -0.43
CA ASN A 606 -19.99 -16.17 -0.02
C ASN A 606 -21.10 -15.23 0.45
N ASP A 607 -21.97 -14.87 -0.49
CA ASP A 607 -23.28 -14.29 -0.23
C ASP A 607 -24.39 -15.26 -0.68
N GLU A 608 -25.28 -15.48 0.28
CA GLU A 608 -26.65 -15.95 0.22
C GLU A 608 -26.98 -17.45 0.43
N ALA A 609 -27.66 -17.62 1.56
CA ALA A 609 -28.65 -18.64 1.83
C ALA A 609 -29.76 -18.65 0.76
N GLY A 610 -30.12 -19.84 0.29
CA GLY A 610 -31.31 -20.09 -0.51
C GLY A 610 -31.58 -21.60 -0.55
N ASP A 611 -32.74 -22.00 -0.02
CA ASP A 611 -33.18 -23.37 0.19
C ASP A 611 -33.38 -24.21 -1.09
N ASP A 612 -33.15 -25.52 -0.88
CA ASP A 612 -33.90 -26.70 -1.38
C ASP A 612 -33.34 -27.62 -2.50
N ALA A 613 -33.61 -28.90 -2.24
CA ALA A 613 -33.60 -30.10 -3.07
C ALA A 613 -32.26 -30.72 -3.48
N GLY A 614 -31.99 -31.90 -2.90
CA GLY A 614 -30.74 -32.64 -3.03
C GLY A 614 -30.56 -33.46 -4.30
N GLU A 615 -29.32 -33.87 -4.54
CA GLU A 615 -28.98 -35.16 -5.14
C GLU A 615 -27.50 -35.52 -4.92
N SER A 616 -27.28 -36.83 -4.82
CA SER A 616 -26.06 -37.62 -4.57
C SER A 616 -24.65 -37.01 -4.67
N VAL A 617 -23.87 -37.22 -3.60
CA VAL A 617 -22.41 -37.05 -3.49
C VAL A 617 -21.66 -38.15 -4.28
N PRO A 618 -20.76 -37.83 -5.23
CA PRO A 618 -19.78 -38.78 -5.75
C PRO A 618 -18.48 -38.76 -4.91
N PRO A 619 -17.71 -39.87 -4.91
CA PRO A 619 -16.63 -40.08 -3.96
C PRO A 619 -15.40 -39.22 -4.25
N ARG A 620 -14.76 -38.76 -3.16
CA ARG A 620 -13.47 -38.05 -3.14
C ARG A 620 -12.41 -38.79 -3.97
N MET A 621 -11.92 -38.13 -5.02
CA MET A 621 -10.62 -38.46 -5.60
C MET A 621 -9.52 -38.17 -4.57
N ALA A 622 -8.60 -39.12 -4.46
CA ALA A 622 -7.54 -39.15 -3.48
C ALA A 622 -6.67 -37.89 -3.53
N ARG A 623 -6.27 -37.44 -2.33
CA ARG A 623 -5.22 -36.44 -2.13
C ARG A 623 -3.96 -36.90 -2.86
N GLU A 624 -3.56 -36.20 -3.92
CA GLU A 624 -2.17 -36.22 -4.33
C GLU A 624 -1.37 -35.50 -3.25
N GLU A 625 -0.46 -36.26 -2.63
CA GLU A 625 0.47 -35.77 -1.63
C GLU A 625 1.26 -34.59 -2.21
N VAL A 626 1.12 -33.42 -1.57
CA VAL A 626 2.08 -32.33 -1.71
C VAL A 626 3.39 -32.80 -1.08
N VAL A 627 4.21 -33.47 -1.88
CA VAL A 627 5.60 -33.77 -1.53
C VAL A 627 6.34 -32.43 -1.53
N ARG A 628 6.66 -31.92 -0.33
CA ARG A 628 7.75 -30.96 -0.16
C ARG A 628 9.03 -31.62 -0.70
N VAL A 629 9.43 -31.27 -1.92
CA VAL A 629 10.75 -31.64 -2.44
C VAL A 629 11.78 -30.75 -1.74
N THR A 630 12.21 -31.19 -0.57
CA THR A 630 13.51 -30.81 -0.02
C THR A 630 14.58 -31.60 -0.77
N GLY A 631 15.38 -30.89 -1.57
CA GLY A 631 16.64 -31.40 -2.11
C GLY A 631 16.56 -31.86 -3.56
N TYR A 632 17.14 -31.05 -4.46
CA TYR A 632 17.75 -31.55 -5.68
C TYR A 632 19.27 -31.37 -5.53
N ARG A 633 19.96 -32.47 -5.22
CA ARG A 633 21.38 -32.63 -5.48
C ARG A 633 21.49 -32.96 -6.97
N SER A 634 22.04 -32.06 -7.78
CA SER A 634 22.62 -32.48 -9.05
C SER A 634 24.07 -32.88 -8.79
N ASP A 635 24.37 -34.14 -9.05
CA ASP A 635 25.74 -34.59 -9.26
C ASP A 635 26.28 -33.87 -10.51
N VAL A 636 26.88 -32.70 -10.28
CA VAL A 636 27.83 -32.08 -11.18
C VAL A 636 29.12 -31.98 -10.41
N SER A 637 30.02 -32.93 -10.68
CA SER A 637 31.48 -32.85 -10.52
C SER A 637 32.00 -32.17 -9.25
N GLU A 638 32.61 -32.97 -8.37
CA GLU A 638 33.58 -32.54 -7.36
C GLU A 638 34.68 -31.64 -7.97
N SER A 639 34.42 -30.33 -8.07
CA SER A 639 35.47 -29.30 -8.21
C SER A 639 35.03 -27.89 -7.79
N LEU A 640 33.76 -27.67 -7.39
CA LEU A 640 33.28 -26.33 -7.00
C LEU A 640 33.06 -26.11 -5.49
N ALA A 641 33.52 -27.02 -4.64
CA ALA A 641 33.44 -26.89 -3.17
C ALA A 641 34.71 -26.30 -2.52
N THR A 642 35.67 -25.84 -3.32
CA THR A 642 36.95 -25.25 -2.84
C THR A 642 37.22 -23.86 -3.43
N ALA A 643 36.16 -23.12 -3.80
CA ALA A 643 36.27 -21.74 -4.30
C ALA A 643 35.52 -20.70 -3.44
N LEU A 644 35.02 -21.09 -2.26
CA LEU A 644 34.28 -20.22 -1.33
C LEU A 644 35.04 -19.91 -0.04
N SER A 645 36.38 -19.91 -0.07
CA SER A 645 37.18 -19.38 1.03
C SER A 645 38.19 -18.37 0.49
N GLY A 646 37.79 -17.10 0.55
CA GLY A 646 38.63 -15.94 0.23
C GLY A 646 38.73 -15.69 -1.25
N HIS A 647 37.99 -14.71 -1.75
CA HIS A 647 38.40 -13.69 -2.72
C HIS A 647 37.29 -12.63 -2.64
N ALA A 648 37.61 -11.43 -2.16
CA ALA A 648 36.74 -10.28 -2.33
C ALA A 648 36.57 -10.08 -3.84
N THR A 649 35.43 -10.50 -4.38
CA THR A 649 35.13 -10.34 -5.79
C THR A 649 34.89 -8.86 -6.05
N GLN A 650 35.80 -8.23 -6.81
CA GLN A 650 35.59 -6.90 -7.38
C GLN A 650 34.23 -6.88 -8.08
N THR A 651 33.24 -6.22 -7.49
CA THR A 651 31.96 -6.00 -8.15
C THR A 651 32.17 -4.89 -9.17
N THR A 652 32.47 -5.27 -10.41
CA THR A 652 32.66 -4.30 -11.49
C THR A 652 31.28 -3.85 -11.98
N VAL A 653 30.87 -2.64 -11.56
CA VAL A 653 29.66 -1.98 -12.06
C VAL A 653 30.04 -1.16 -13.29
N PHE A 654 29.68 -1.64 -14.46
CA PHE A 654 29.80 -0.86 -15.68
C PHE A 654 28.50 -0.06 -15.88
N TYR A 655 28.63 1.15 -16.41
CA TYR A 655 27.51 2.04 -16.71
C TYR A 655 27.88 2.86 -17.94
N ARG A 656 26.87 3.42 -18.60
CA ARG A 656 27.07 4.29 -19.75
C ARG A 656 26.81 5.75 -19.35
N THR A 657 27.78 6.62 -19.59
CA THR A 657 27.57 8.08 -19.61
C THR A 657 27.18 8.49 -21.02
N GLY A 658 25.98 9.03 -21.21
CA GLY A 658 25.55 9.60 -22.48
C GLY A 658 24.13 9.21 -22.90
N ALA A 659 23.58 10.02 -23.82
CA ALA A 659 22.31 9.79 -24.52
C ALA A 659 22.16 8.33 -24.97
N LEU A 660 21.20 7.60 -24.39
CA LEU A 660 20.91 6.23 -24.83
C LEU A 660 19.94 6.21 -26.00
N ASN A 661 20.11 5.22 -26.87
CA ASN A 661 19.07 4.81 -27.81
C ASN A 661 18.02 3.98 -27.02
N LEU A 662 16.85 4.57 -26.79
CA LEU A 662 15.83 4.09 -25.85
C LEU A 662 15.06 2.83 -26.28
N GLU A 663 15.35 2.24 -27.44
CA GLU A 663 14.76 0.96 -27.84
C GLU A 663 14.96 -0.15 -26.79
N ARG A 664 16.07 -0.13 -26.02
CA ARG A 664 16.33 -1.10 -24.95
C ARG A 664 15.66 -0.77 -23.60
N MET A 665 15.67 0.48 -23.14
CA MET A 665 14.95 0.86 -21.90
C MET A 665 13.44 0.69 -22.05
N SER A 666 12.94 1.06 -23.22
CA SER A 666 11.59 0.78 -23.69
C SER A 666 11.26 -0.70 -23.63
N ALA A 667 12.08 -1.52 -24.31
CA ALA A 667 11.91 -2.96 -24.31
C ALA A 667 11.96 -3.51 -22.88
N LEU A 668 12.87 -3.08 -22.01
CA LEU A 668 12.97 -3.54 -20.61
C LEU A 668 11.78 -3.13 -19.75
N LEU A 669 11.34 -1.87 -19.82
CA LEU A 669 10.11 -1.40 -19.15
C LEU A 669 8.85 -2.09 -19.68
N SER A 670 8.92 -2.65 -20.90
CA SER A 670 7.78 -3.26 -21.60
C SER A 670 7.94 -4.77 -21.87
N SER A 671 8.97 -5.46 -21.34
CA SER A 671 9.43 -6.76 -21.88
C SER A 671 8.58 -7.95 -21.44
N ALA A 672 7.38 -8.03 -22.02
CA ALA A 672 6.75 -9.30 -22.37
C ALA A 672 7.11 -9.76 -23.79
N ALA A 673 7.87 -8.97 -24.57
CA ALA A 673 8.24 -9.27 -25.96
C ALA A 673 9.38 -10.33 -26.06
N ARG A 674 9.26 -11.46 -25.36
CA ARG A 674 10.09 -12.66 -25.59
C ARG A 674 9.62 -13.44 -26.83
N THR A 675 8.48 -13.09 -27.42
CA THR A 675 8.02 -13.62 -28.70
C THR A 675 8.38 -12.60 -29.79
N GLY A 676 9.20 -13.00 -30.76
CA GLY A 676 9.69 -12.11 -31.81
C GLY A 676 8.55 -11.46 -32.59
N THR A 677 8.30 -10.18 -32.34
CA THR A 677 8.04 -9.07 -33.27
C THR A 677 7.52 -7.86 -32.47
N ASP A 678 8.07 -6.69 -32.80
CA ASP A 678 7.73 -5.34 -32.31
C ASP A 678 8.19 -4.93 -30.89
N ALA A 679 9.31 -4.18 -30.80
CA ALA A 679 9.71 -3.39 -29.62
C ALA A 679 8.62 -2.35 -29.23
N PRO A 680 8.70 -1.56 -28.17
CA PRO A 680 7.75 -0.45 -27.96
C PRO A 680 8.21 0.81 -28.71
N ALA A 681 7.31 1.77 -28.96
CA ALA A 681 7.71 3.11 -29.43
C ALA A 681 7.85 3.99 -28.19
N CYS A 682 9.04 4.02 -27.59
CA CYS A 682 9.29 4.90 -26.45
C CYS A 682 9.97 6.20 -26.85
N SER A 683 9.70 7.16 -26.00
CA SER A 683 10.30 8.47 -25.89
C SER A 683 11.80 8.39 -25.64
N PHE A 684 12.52 9.43 -26.07
CA PHE A 684 13.87 9.71 -25.63
C PHE A 684 13.80 10.59 -24.37
N VAL A 685 14.25 10.06 -23.23
CA VAL A 685 14.53 10.86 -22.05
C VAL A 685 16.05 11.02 -21.96
N PRO A 686 16.59 12.23 -22.12
CA PRO A 686 17.99 12.47 -21.83
C PRO A 686 18.23 12.19 -20.33
N VAL A 687 19.09 11.23 -20.03
CA VAL A 687 19.52 10.91 -18.66
C VAL A 687 21.03 11.02 -18.56
N THR A 688 21.53 11.42 -17.39
CA THR A 688 22.96 11.66 -17.16
C THR A 688 23.74 10.34 -17.04
N ARG A 689 23.19 9.38 -16.29
CA ARG A 689 23.80 8.06 -16.05
C ARG A 689 22.76 6.94 -16.06
N LEU A 690 23.14 5.78 -16.60
CA LEU A 690 22.34 4.56 -16.66
C LEU A 690 23.21 3.32 -16.40
N ALA A 691 22.68 2.35 -15.64
CA ALA A 691 23.27 1.01 -15.51
C ALA A 691 22.21 -0.09 -15.71
N THR A 692 22.61 -1.23 -16.29
CA THR A 692 21.75 -2.41 -16.49
C THR A 692 22.37 -3.67 -15.89
N ALA A 693 21.60 -4.75 -15.77
CA ALA A 693 22.07 -6.02 -15.22
C ALA A 693 23.21 -6.71 -16.02
N SER A 694 23.26 -6.50 -17.34
CA SER A 694 24.16 -7.21 -18.28
C SER A 694 25.45 -6.46 -18.62
N ASP A 695 25.68 -5.31 -18.00
CA ASP A 695 26.79 -4.41 -18.35
C ASP A 695 28.18 -4.98 -18.00
N THR A 696 28.34 -6.26 -17.63
CA THR A 696 29.61 -6.94 -17.33
C THR A 696 30.62 -7.08 -18.50
N THR A 697 30.36 -6.51 -19.68
CA THR A 697 31.29 -6.57 -20.83
C THR A 697 31.82 -5.20 -21.22
N GLN A 698 33.14 -5.03 -21.12
CA GLN A 698 33.87 -3.94 -21.78
C GLN A 698 33.49 -3.86 -23.27
N GLN A 699 32.63 -2.93 -23.66
CA GLN A 699 32.57 -2.49 -25.05
C GLN A 699 33.43 -1.23 -25.21
N TYR A 700 34.72 -1.49 -25.41
CA TYR A 700 35.59 -0.56 -26.13
C TYR A 700 35.07 -0.42 -27.56
N GLY A 701 34.88 0.81 -28.02
CA GLY A 701 34.76 1.11 -29.44
C GLY A 701 33.80 2.24 -29.74
N LEU A 702 34.35 3.34 -30.27
CA LEU A 702 33.62 4.24 -31.15
C LEU A 702 32.81 3.39 -32.15
N ILE A 703 31.50 3.58 -32.19
CA ILE A 703 30.74 3.36 -33.41
C ILE A 703 30.19 4.72 -33.80
N ILE A 704 30.92 5.35 -34.69
CA ILE A 704 30.43 6.40 -35.58
C ILE A 704 29.31 5.76 -36.41
N TRP A 705 28.11 6.33 -36.35
CA TRP A 705 27.16 6.30 -37.47
C TRP A 705 26.86 7.74 -37.85
#